data_AF-A0A077L6X7-F1
#
_entry.id   AF-A0A077L6X7-F1
#
_cell.length_a   1.000
_cell.length_b   1.000
_cell.length_c   1.000
_cell.angle_alpha   90.00
_cell.angle_beta   90.00
_cell.angle_gamma   90.00
#
_symmetry.space_group_name_H-M   'P 1'
#
loop_
_entity.id
_entity.type
_entity.pdbx_description
1 polymer ?
#
loop_
_entity_poly.entity_id
_entity_poly.type
_entity_poly.pdbx_seq_one_letter_code
_entity_poly.pdbx_strand_id
1 'polypeptide(L)'
;MKKKIIGFLLLSLTSSTVILSSCNYNSSSEPNNIIKKDNNQDSQNDLLKESKEENKVKISSLSFISEKQKDETIKLIINSNSPDQINKIVSLISNLNDIKKQKIDLIFSSMSYLDLNEKNDFKNKIISIEKNSDIDNIFLNAKSLNDKKQNKSNEKLESDSSDFKNEYQKLEKEVISFSKNELKELKFEIQRDLLNNVLNETTYNLATKQYNSEDTLFLDQKNKLEKVFKEVKNNYKKTQDITINENDLEIKQGIKQEEIFSNDFFKNENKNNFINEEAKYFISLVKLDDIKDYYHHPNQQNSKDKIKEFTKKIIGNETKTIKKIRLIYDWIHKNLKYAANGTTTAAIDPVKAIEIKTAVCGGYSNLYKAMLDSINVKNVTVIGWSKYGAHQWNLVFDEEKNEFFHSDPTWGGEENFRPTIKKFSDYHITTKIESSGAQITVDNVMYEYNRGFSVYKFMSNDAKHKEVFTEKNNKITGISQDALKTIKNLYVGEFIERIDYQGGTHDVEKFEVSPKNKKFASKDGVLYTKDLKTLLVVPKKYKNKEFVLPKETKTIEDWKSSLNSDNLEKVNVEPGNYWYASYGGILYNNNLTSIIYVPKKIHPVVTIYSKIIPKENNFSFNDNISEIIIPEGIKEIPAGFLNYLPNLKLVQLPSTLESIDINAFRDIDRNKFKIKLANQTNNNVIKFLEDNKYNIEK
;
A
#
# COMPACT_ATOMS: atom_id res chain seq x y z
N MET A 1 -11.87 42.42 -27.65
CA MET A 1 -11.28 41.95 -26.38
C MET A 1 -12.38 41.41 -25.47
N LYS A 2 -12.39 40.10 -25.22
CA LYS A 2 -12.96 39.37 -24.06
C LYS A 2 -13.00 37.88 -24.42
N LYS A 3 -11.98 37.12 -23.98
CA LYS A 3 -11.96 35.65 -24.02
C LYS A 3 -12.89 35.15 -22.91
N LYS A 4 -13.95 34.43 -23.27
CA LYS A 4 -14.73 33.61 -22.33
C LYS A 4 -14.06 32.24 -22.26
N ILE A 5 -13.61 31.88 -21.06
CA ILE A 5 -13.15 30.56 -20.67
C ILE A 5 -14.40 29.68 -20.54
N ILE A 6 -14.50 28.64 -21.37
CA ILE A 6 -15.49 27.57 -21.22
C ILE A 6 -14.73 26.39 -20.62
N GLY A 7 -15.07 26.05 -19.37
CA GLY A 7 -14.55 24.89 -18.66
C GLY A 7 -15.10 23.60 -19.27
N PHE A 8 -14.21 22.67 -19.60
CA PHE A 8 -14.55 21.30 -19.93
C PHE A 8 -14.72 20.50 -18.64
N LEU A 9 -15.95 20.06 -18.37
CA LEU A 9 -16.22 18.98 -17.41
C LEU A 9 -15.74 17.67 -18.03
N LEU A 10 -14.71 17.05 -17.46
CA LEU A 10 -14.42 15.62 -17.66
C LEU A 10 -15.38 14.81 -16.77
N LEU A 11 -16.36 14.16 -17.37
CA LEU A 11 -17.09 13.07 -16.72
C LEU A 11 -16.23 11.80 -16.77
N SER A 12 -15.71 11.38 -15.62
CA SER A 12 -15.14 10.05 -15.41
C SER A 12 -16.26 9.01 -15.42
N LEU A 13 -16.41 8.26 -16.51
CA LEU A 13 -17.24 7.06 -16.56
C LEU A 13 -16.48 5.93 -15.86
N THR A 14 -16.77 5.73 -14.57
CA THR A 14 -16.41 4.52 -13.84
C THR A 14 -17.27 3.36 -14.36
N SER A 15 -16.64 2.36 -14.99
CA SER A 15 -17.28 1.13 -15.40
C SER A 15 -17.60 0.25 -14.18
N SER A 16 -18.84 0.36 -13.70
CA SER A 16 -19.41 -0.54 -12.71
C SER A 16 -19.49 -1.97 -13.27
N THR A 17 -18.66 -2.88 -12.75
CA THR A 17 -18.80 -4.31 -13.02
C THR A 17 -19.88 -4.88 -12.12
N VAL A 18 -21.00 -5.29 -12.73
CA VAL A 18 -22.10 -5.99 -12.07
C VAL A 18 -21.63 -7.39 -11.67
N ILE A 19 -21.59 -7.66 -10.37
CA ILE A 19 -21.33 -8.98 -9.79
C ILE A 19 -22.60 -9.80 -9.93
N LEU A 20 -22.58 -10.82 -10.78
CA LEU A 20 -23.58 -11.90 -10.78
C LEU A 20 -22.97 -13.12 -10.09
N SER A 21 -23.56 -13.44 -8.95
CA SER A 21 -23.35 -14.64 -8.15
C SER A 21 -23.98 -15.86 -8.83
N SER A 22 -23.25 -16.98 -8.93
CA SER A 22 -23.85 -18.32 -8.89
C SER A 22 -22.83 -19.45 -8.66
N CYS A 23 -23.11 -20.19 -7.58
CA CYS A 23 -22.99 -21.64 -7.38
C CYS A 23 -21.62 -22.32 -7.47
N ASN A 24 -21.09 -22.62 -6.27
CA ASN A 24 -20.17 -23.72 -5.97
C ASN A 24 -20.74 -25.07 -6.44
N TYR A 25 -19.92 -25.85 -7.15
CA TYR A 25 -20.01 -27.30 -7.16
C TYR A 25 -18.61 -27.88 -7.02
N ASN A 26 -18.40 -28.63 -5.94
CA ASN A 26 -17.25 -29.48 -5.69
C ASN A 26 -17.20 -30.60 -6.73
N SER A 27 -16.02 -30.87 -7.29
CA SER A 27 -15.62 -32.26 -7.56
C SER A 27 -14.11 -32.39 -7.50
N SER A 28 -13.69 -33.28 -6.62
CA SER A 28 -12.34 -33.79 -6.43
C SER A 28 -11.98 -34.74 -7.57
N SER A 29 -10.78 -34.61 -8.11
CA SER A 29 -10.05 -35.73 -8.72
C SER A 29 -8.54 -35.47 -8.65
N GLU A 30 -7.85 -36.31 -7.90
CA GLU A 30 -6.39 -36.45 -7.94
C GLU A 30 -5.96 -36.99 -9.30
N PRO A 31 -4.75 -36.66 -9.78
CA PRO A 31 -4.02 -37.54 -10.67
C PRO A 31 -2.71 -38.02 -10.06
N ASN A 32 -2.54 -39.34 -10.18
CA ASN A 32 -1.40 -40.15 -9.80
C ASN A 32 -0.05 -39.63 -10.34
N ASN A 33 0.94 -39.63 -9.45
CA ASN A 33 2.36 -39.49 -9.77
C ASN A 33 2.87 -40.68 -10.60
N ILE A 34 3.50 -40.40 -11.74
CA ILE A 34 4.44 -41.31 -12.39
C ILE A 34 5.84 -40.71 -12.22
N ILE A 35 6.61 -41.30 -11.32
CA ILE A 35 8.00 -40.98 -11.04
C ILE A 35 8.88 -41.61 -12.14
N LYS A 36 9.62 -40.78 -12.87
CA LYS A 36 10.88 -41.21 -13.52
C LYS A 36 12.02 -40.90 -12.56
N LYS A 37 12.71 -41.96 -12.12
CA LYS A 37 13.97 -41.90 -11.37
C LYS A 37 15.10 -41.52 -12.32
N ASP A 38 15.71 -40.37 -12.10
CA ASP A 38 17.10 -40.14 -12.50
C ASP A 38 17.95 -40.03 -11.24
N ASN A 39 18.94 -40.91 -11.14
CA ASN A 39 19.92 -40.99 -10.06
C ASN A 39 20.92 -39.83 -10.20
N ASN A 40 20.82 -38.81 -9.35
CA ASN A 40 21.90 -37.84 -9.13
C ASN A 40 22.31 -37.88 -7.66
N GLN A 41 23.21 -38.80 -7.33
CA GLN A 41 23.79 -38.93 -5.99
C GLN A 41 24.71 -37.75 -5.65
N ASP A 42 25.31 -37.10 -6.65
CA ASP A 42 26.19 -35.95 -6.44
C ASP A 42 25.41 -34.66 -6.12
N SER A 43 24.28 -34.40 -6.78
CA SER A 43 23.47 -33.20 -6.48
C SER A 43 22.79 -33.27 -5.10
N GLN A 44 22.49 -34.48 -4.59
CA GLN A 44 21.94 -34.65 -3.24
C GLN A 44 22.99 -34.43 -2.15
N ASN A 45 24.24 -34.81 -2.40
CA ASN A 45 25.35 -34.58 -1.46
C ASN A 45 25.73 -33.10 -1.36
N ASP A 46 25.67 -32.35 -2.46
CA ASP A 46 25.93 -30.91 -2.47
C ASP A 46 24.79 -30.13 -1.79
N LEU A 47 23.53 -30.49 -2.06
CA LEU A 47 22.37 -29.91 -1.34
C LEU A 47 22.40 -30.21 0.16
N LEU A 48 22.87 -31.40 0.57
CA LEU A 48 23.02 -31.74 1.98
C LEU A 48 24.17 -30.96 2.64
N LYS A 49 25.27 -30.68 1.92
CA LYS A 49 26.36 -29.83 2.42
C LYS A 49 25.93 -28.38 2.57
N GLU A 50 25.28 -27.80 1.56
CA GLU A 50 24.74 -26.43 1.64
C GLU A 50 23.71 -26.30 2.77
N SER A 51 22.80 -27.26 2.90
CA SER A 51 21.80 -27.28 3.99
C SER A 51 22.45 -27.36 5.37
N LYS A 52 23.56 -28.10 5.52
CA LYS A 52 24.33 -28.15 6.77
C LYS A 52 25.02 -26.84 7.08
N GLU A 53 25.61 -26.15 6.10
CA GLU A 53 26.27 -24.86 6.31
C GLU A 53 25.30 -23.73 6.61
N GLU A 54 24.22 -23.60 5.82
CA GLU A 54 23.20 -22.58 6.01
C GLU A 54 22.57 -22.67 7.40
N ASN A 55 22.22 -23.89 7.84
CA ASN A 55 21.61 -24.08 9.15
C ASN A 55 22.61 -23.98 10.32
N LYS A 56 23.91 -24.25 10.13
CA LYS A 56 24.94 -23.93 11.14
C LYS A 56 25.01 -22.43 11.40
N VAL A 57 25.03 -21.62 10.34
CA VAL A 57 25.01 -20.15 10.46
C VAL A 57 23.72 -19.69 11.16
N LYS A 58 22.58 -20.27 10.79
CA LYS A 58 21.29 -19.97 11.40
C LYS A 58 21.23 -20.30 12.89
N ILE A 59 21.77 -21.45 13.33
CA ILE A 59 21.83 -21.81 14.76
C ILE A 59 22.85 -20.96 15.52
N SER A 60 24.01 -20.65 14.93
CA SER A 60 25.04 -19.83 15.57
C SER A 60 24.57 -18.40 15.88
N SER A 61 23.68 -17.86 15.04
CA SER A 61 23.10 -16.52 15.19
C SER A 61 21.93 -16.44 16.20
N LEU A 62 21.49 -17.57 16.77
CA LEU A 62 20.45 -17.57 17.81
C LEU A 62 21.01 -17.06 19.14
N SER A 63 20.61 -15.86 19.52
CA SER A 63 21.10 -15.17 20.73
C SER A 63 20.50 -15.66 22.06
N PHE A 64 19.56 -16.63 22.03
CA PHE A 64 18.74 -17.03 23.18
C PHE A 64 18.93 -18.49 23.65
N ILE A 65 19.85 -19.23 23.02
CA ILE A 65 20.26 -20.58 23.45
C ILE A 65 21.74 -20.57 23.88
N SER A 66 22.09 -21.38 24.88
CA SER A 66 23.47 -21.46 25.39
C SER A 66 24.45 -21.95 24.33
N GLU A 67 25.72 -21.55 24.40
CA GLU A 67 26.76 -22.02 23.47
C GLU A 67 26.87 -23.56 23.47
N LYS A 68 26.71 -24.21 24.64
CA LYS A 68 26.66 -25.67 24.73
C LYS A 68 25.49 -26.30 23.95
N GLN A 69 24.31 -25.68 24.01
CA GLN A 69 23.15 -26.14 23.23
C GLN A 69 23.32 -25.89 21.73
N LYS A 70 23.97 -24.79 21.34
CA LYS A 70 24.37 -24.55 19.94
C LYS A 70 25.33 -25.64 19.47
N ASP A 71 26.34 -25.96 20.27
CA ASP A 71 27.33 -26.99 19.95
C ASP A 71 26.70 -28.39 19.82
N GLU A 72 25.82 -28.77 20.74
CA GLU A 72 25.09 -30.05 20.67
C GLU A 72 24.15 -30.11 19.46
N THR A 73 23.47 -29.01 19.15
CA THR A 73 22.61 -28.89 17.96
C THR A 73 23.41 -28.95 16.67
N ILE A 74 24.54 -28.25 16.61
CA ILE A 74 25.44 -28.25 15.47
C ILE A 74 26.01 -29.66 15.26
N LYS A 75 26.35 -30.39 16.33
CA LYS A 75 26.73 -31.81 16.26
C LYS A 75 25.61 -32.67 15.68
N LEU A 76 24.36 -32.46 16.08
CA LEU A 76 23.20 -33.17 15.52
C LEU A 76 22.98 -32.85 14.03
N ILE A 77 23.16 -31.59 13.62
CA ILE A 77 23.08 -31.17 12.20
C ILE A 77 24.22 -31.79 11.38
N ILE A 78 25.44 -31.82 11.92
CA ILE A 78 26.60 -32.46 11.28
C ILE A 78 26.35 -33.95 11.05
N ASN A 79 25.78 -34.63 12.04
CA ASN A 79 25.51 -36.07 12.01
C ASN A 79 24.20 -36.46 11.30
N SER A 80 23.44 -35.50 10.77
CA SER A 80 22.19 -35.77 10.03
C SER A 80 22.47 -36.25 8.60
N ASN A 81 21.68 -37.21 8.13
CA ASN A 81 21.88 -37.87 6.83
C ASN A 81 20.88 -37.44 5.74
N SER A 82 19.96 -36.51 6.05
CA SER A 82 19.07 -35.90 5.06
C SER A 82 18.68 -34.46 5.41
N PRO A 83 18.33 -33.61 4.41
CA PRO A 83 17.87 -32.24 4.67
C PRO A 83 16.59 -32.18 5.52
N ASP A 84 15.71 -33.17 5.40
CA ASP A 84 14.47 -33.24 6.20
C ASP A 84 14.76 -33.46 7.69
N GLN A 85 15.78 -34.23 8.04
CA GLN A 85 16.22 -34.39 9.44
C GLN A 85 16.75 -33.06 9.99
N ILE A 86 17.56 -32.34 9.20
CA ILE A 86 18.09 -31.02 9.57
C ILE A 86 16.94 -30.03 9.79
N ASN A 87 15.99 -29.96 8.85
CA ASN A 87 14.83 -29.09 8.94
C ASN A 87 13.95 -29.39 10.15
N LYS A 88 13.81 -30.66 10.53
CA LYS A 88 13.05 -31.08 11.72
C LYS A 88 13.77 -30.70 13.03
N ILE A 89 15.10 -30.85 13.09
CA ILE A 89 15.93 -30.40 14.22
C ILE A 89 15.83 -28.88 14.38
N VAL A 90 15.97 -28.14 13.26
CA VAL A 90 15.88 -26.68 13.25
C VAL A 90 14.48 -26.21 13.63
N SER A 91 13.40 -26.85 13.15
CA SER A 91 12.04 -26.45 13.51
C SER A 91 11.71 -26.73 14.98
N LEU A 92 12.20 -27.84 15.55
CA LEU A 92 12.05 -28.15 16.98
C LEU A 92 12.75 -27.10 17.86
N ILE A 93 13.93 -26.64 17.45
CA ILE A 93 14.71 -25.63 18.18
C ILE A 93 14.14 -24.23 17.99
N SER A 94 13.68 -23.88 16.78
CA SER A 94 12.95 -22.63 16.52
C SER A 94 11.65 -22.58 17.32
N ASN A 95 10.88 -23.69 17.40
CA ASN A 95 9.68 -23.76 18.23
C ASN A 95 9.99 -23.67 19.73
N LEU A 96 11.08 -24.30 20.20
CA LEU A 96 11.52 -24.14 21.59
C LEU A 96 11.94 -22.69 21.90
N ASN A 97 12.58 -22.01 20.94
CA ASN A 97 12.91 -20.59 21.04
C ASN A 97 11.67 -19.71 21.05
N ASP A 98 10.70 -19.97 20.19
CA ASP A 98 9.45 -19.22 20.13
C ASP A 98 8.60 -19.44 21.38
N ILE A 99 8.56 -20.66 21.93
CA ILE A 99 7.87 -20.96 23.19
C ILE A 99 8.58 -20.29 24.39
N LYS A 100 9.92 -20.35 24.46
CA LYS A 100 10.68 -19.66 25.52
C LYS A 100 10.53 -18.15 25.40
N LYS A 101 10.61 -17.60 24.19
CA LYS A 101 10.42 -16.17 23.89
C LYS A 101 9.01 -15.72 24.25
N GLN A 102 7.97 -16.46 23.85
CA GLN A 102 6.59 -16.16 24.21
C GLN A 102 6.37 -16.23 25.72
N LYS A 103 6.90 -17.24 26.43
CA LYS A 103 6.84 -17.30 27.90
C LYS A 103 7.59 -16.13 28.55
N ILE A 104 8.77 -15.78 28.04
CA ILE A 104 9.56 -14.64 28.52
C ILE A 104 8.83 -13.32 28.26
N ASP A 105 8.22 -13.14 27.10
CA ASP A 105 7.47 -11.93 26.73
C ASP A 105 6.15 -11.82 27.52
N LEU A 106 5.46 -12.93 27.78
CA LEU A 106 4.31 -13.01 28.70
C LEU A 106 4.70 -12.70 30.14
N ILE A 107 5.90 -13.09 30.56
CA ILE A 107 6.40 -12.82 31.91
C ILE A 107 6.91 -11.38 32.01
N PHE A 108 7.60 -10.85 31.01
CA PHE A 108 8.02 -9.43 30.96
C PHE A 108 6.82 -8.48 30.95
N SER A 109 5.74 -8.84 30.25
CA SER A 109 4.50 -8.07 30.30
C SER A 109 3.83 -8.12 31.67
N SER A 110 4.05 -9.19 32.45
CA SER A 110 3.60 -9.29 33.85
C SER A 110 4.53 -8.63 34.88
N MET A 111 5.73 -8.18 34.47
CA MET A 111 6.77 -7.56 35.32
C MET A 111 6.94 -6.07 34.97
N SER A 112 5.85 -5.32 34.91
CA SER A 112 5.83 -3.89 34.52
C SER A 112 6.66 -2.99 35.44
N TYR A 113 6.88 -3.40 36.69
CA TYR A 113 7.51 -2.65 37.78
C TYR A 113 9.06 -2.68 37.82
N LEU A 114 9.72 -3.43 36.94
CA LEU A 114 11.19 -3.43 36.84
C LEU A 114 11.69 -2.42 35.79
N ASP A 115 12.79 -1.74 36.09
CA ASP A 115 13.43 -0.82 35.14
C ASP A 115 14.15 -1.58 34.00
N LEU A 116 14.59 -0.85 32.97
CA LEU A 116 15.24 -1.44 31.79
C LEU A 116 16.57 -2.14 32.12
N ASN A 117 17.32 -1.68 33.12
CA ASN A 117 18.59 -2.30 33.52
C ASN A 117 18.33 -3.57 34.34
N GLU A 118 17.37 -3.55 35.26
CA GLU A 118 16.93 -4.73 36.02
C GLU A 118 16.31 -5.80 35.11
N LYS A 119 15.52 -5.39 34.11
CA LYS A 119 14.97 -6.28 33.08
C LYS A 119 16.07 -6.90 32.24
N ASN A 120 17.12 -6.14 31.90
CA ASN A 120 18.28 -6.64 31.17
C ASN A 120 19.13 -7.59 32.02
N ASP A 121 19.31 -7.33 33.31
CA ASP A 121 20.01 -8.23 34.24
C ASP A 121 19.28 -9.57 34.43
N PHE A 122 17.94 -9.53 34.54
CA PHE A 122 17.11 -10.73 34.56
C PHE A 122 17.20 -11.49 33.24
N LYS A 123 17.14 -10.78 32.11
CA LYS A 123 17.29 -11.36 30.78
C LYS A 123 18.64 -12.06 30.64
N ASN A 124 19.73 -11.43 31.09
CA ASN A 124 21.08 -11.99 31.06
C ASN A 124 21.23 -13.23 31.98
N LYS A 125 20.60 -13.22 33.17
CA LYS A 125 20.56 -14.42 34.04
C LYS A 125 19.79 -15.58 33.41
N ILE A 126 18.65 -15.31 32.76
CA ILE A 126 17.85 -16.34 32.09
C ILE A 126 18.58 -16.93 30.88
N ILE A 127 19.32 -16.11 30.13
CA ILE A 127 20.14 -16.55 28.97
C ILE A 127 21.25 -17.53 29.40
N SER A 128 21.70 -17.51 30.65
CA SER A 128 22.78 -18.36 31.16
C SER A 128 22.39 -19.78 31.62
N ILE A 129 21.12 -20.19 31.49
CA ILE A 129 20.58 -21.41 32.14
C ILE A 129 20.44 -22.58 31.16
N GLU A 130 21.02 -23.73 31.51
CA GLU A 130 21.02 -24.94 30.67
C GLU A 130 19.83 -25.90 30.89
N LYS A 131 19.15 -25.89 32.06
CA LYS A 131 18.02 -26.79 32.39
C LYS A 131 16.71 -26.05 32.64
N ASN A 132 15.62 -26.52 32.02
CA ASN A 132 14.28 -25.90 32.11
C ASN A 132 13.67 -25.92 33.54
N SER A 133 14.09 -26.83 34.42
CA SER A 133 13.57 -26.93 35.80
C SER A 133 14.02 -25.78 36.72
N ASP A 134 15.07 -25.05 36.35
CA ASP A 134 15.64 -23.96 37.16
C ASP A 134 14.99 -22.60 36.86
N ILE A 135 14.26 -22.53 35.75
CA ILE A 135 13.50 -21.36 35.32
C ILE A 135 12.33 -21.10 36.31
N ASP A 136 11.63 -22.15 36.73
CA ASP A 136 10.51 -22.04 37.68
C ASP A 136 10.97 -21.62 39.09
N ASN A 137 12.17 -22.02 39.51
CA ASN A 137 12.76 -21.62 40.80
C ASN A 137 13.21 -20.15 40.83
N ILE A 138 13.74 -19.62 39.72
CA ILE A 138 14.05 -18.19 39.59
C ILE A 138 12.76 -17.38 39.56
N PHE A 139 11.70 -17.90 38.95
CA PHE A 139 10.38 -17.28 38.97
C PHE A 139 9.72 -17.29 40.35
N LEU A 140 9.85 -18.38 41.13
CA LEU A 140 9.45 -18.43 42.53
C LEU A 140 10.24 -17.42 43.38
N ASN A 141 11.54 -17.28 43.15
CA ASN A 141 12.37 -16.27 43.82
C ASN A 141 12.01 -14.83 43.42
N ALA A 142 11.72 -14.57 42.14
CA ALA A 142 11.28 -13.26 41.64
C ALA A 142 9.89 -12.88 42.17
N LYS A 143 8.98 -13.86 42.30
CA LYS A 143 7.68 -13.69 42.94
C LYS A 143 7.83 -13.46 44.45
N SER A 144 8.76 -14.14 45.12
CA SER A 144 9.07 -13.89 46.54
C SER A 144 9.73 -12.51 46.78
N LEU A 145 10.48 -11.99 45.80
CA LEU A 145 10.99 -10.62 45.79
C LEU A 145 9.86 -9.61 45.59
N ASN A 146 8.84 -9.95 44.80
CA ASN A 146 7.61 -9.16 44.67
C ASN A 146 6.81 -9.17 45.98
N ASP A 147 6.70 -10.32 46.66
CA ASP A 147 6.05 -10.43 47.98
C ASP A 147 6.84 -9.70 49.07
N LYS A 148 8.18 -9.59 48.96
CA LYS A 148 9.02 -8.77 49.87
C LYS A 148 8.99 -7.27 49.54
N LYS A 149 8.80 -6.87 48.28
CA LYS A 149 8.61 -5.47 47.87
C LYS A 149 7.18 -4.99 48.18
N GLN A 150 6.17 -5.86 48.07
CA GLN A 150 4.78 -5.58 48.49
C GLN A 150 4.58 -5.68 50.02
N ASN A 151 5.35 -6.49 50.75
CA ASN A 151 5.30 -6.51 52.23
C ASN A 151 6.22 -5.49 52.92
N LYS A 152 6.98 -4.68 52.18
CA LYS A 152 7.67 -3.50 52.73
C LYS A 152 6.87 -2.19 52.61
N SER A 153 5.64 -2.24 52.12
CA SER A 153 4.70 -1.11 52.10
C SER A 153 3.64 -1.15 53.20
N ASN A 154 3.80 -2.00 54.23
CA ASN A 154 2.88 -2.08 55.37
C ASN A 154 3.60 -1.97 56.75
N GLU A 155 4.66 -1.17 56.82
CA GLU A 155 5.06 -0.52 58.07
C GLU A 155 4.83 0.98 57.88
N LYS A 156 4.04 1.57 58.79
CA LYS A 156 3.67 2.99 58.88
C LYS A 156 4.71 3.94 58.26
N LEU A 157 4.40 4.44 57.08
CA LEU A 157 4.87 5.74 56.58
C LEU A 157 3.80 6.77 56.95
N GLU A 158 3.88 7.26 58.19
CA GLU A 158 3.62 8.67 58.40
C GLU A 158 4.83 9.43 57.79
N SER A 159 4.53 10.47 57.00
CA SER A 159 5.42 11.40 56.26
C SER A 159 5.94 10.97 54.87
N ASP A 160 5.11 11.15 53.83
CA ASP A 160 5.33 12.07 52.67
C ASP A 160 4.56 11.56 51.44
N SER A 161 3.39 12.16 51.17
CA SER A 161 2.65 11.91 49.93
C SER A 161 3.41 12.56 48.76
N SER A 162 4.13 11.75 47.99
CA SER A 162 4.74 12.19 46.73
C SER A 162 3.65 12.57 45.73
N ASP A 163 3.44 13.87 45.51
CA ASP A 163 2.47 14.41 44.56
C ASP A 163 3.04 14.39 43.13
N PHE A 164 3.01 13.21 42.49
CA PHE A 164 3.56 12.99 41.15
C PHE A 164 2.99 13.94 40.10
N LYS A 165 1.74 14.37 40.27
CA LYS A 165 1.09 15.36 39.41
C LYS A 165 1.76 16.72 39.52
N ASN A 166 1.95 17.23 40.73
CA ASN A 166 2.64 18.51 40.95
C ASN A 166 4.10 18.46 40.49
N GLU A 167 4.78 17.33 40.70
CA GLU A 167 6.15 17.12 40.21
C GLU A 167 6.23 17.12 38.68
N TYR A 168 5.36 16.38 38.01
CA TYR A 168 5.25 16.38 36.55
C TYR A 168 4.96 17.79 36.03
N GLN A 169 3.98 18.50 36.61
CA GLN A 169 3.62 19.85 36.18
C GLN A 169 4.76 20.87 36.36
N LYS A 170 5.57 20.72 37.40
CA LYS A 170 6.77 21.55 37.60
C LYS A 170 7.80 21.28 36.50
N LEU A 171 8.06 20.01 36.20
CA LEU A 171 8.97 19.60 35.14
C LEU A 171 8.48 20.02 33.76
N GLU A 172 7.20 19.84 33.46
CA GLU A 172 6.54 20.27 32.22
C GLU A 172 6.76 21.77 31.98
N LYS A 173 6.54 22.62 33.00
CA LYS A 173 6.79 24.06 32.90
C LYS A 173 8.26 24.36 32.58
N GLU A 174 9.19 23.63 33.20
CA GLU A 174 10.62 23.79 32.93
C GLU A 174 10.97 23.38 31.49
N VAL A 175 10.45 22.25 31.02
CA VAL A 175 10.63 21.74 29.66
C VAL A 175 10.06 22.71 28.63
N ILE A 176 8.85 23.21 28.83
CA ILE A 176 8.21 24.19 27.93
C ILE A 176 9.04 25.48 27.88
N SER A 177 9.51 25.97 29.03
CA SER A 177 10.38 27.15 29.10
C SER A 177 11.69 26.93 28.36
N PHE A 178 12.35 25.79 28.59
CA PHE A 178 13.58 25.41 27.90
C PHE A 178 13.38 25.32 26.38
N SER A 179 12.36 24.59 25.91
CA SER A 179 12.06 24.46 24.49
C SER A 179 11.79 25.82 23.84
N LYS A 180 11.05 26.70 24.52
CA LYS A 180 10.76 28.05 24.03
C LYS A 180 12.00 28.93 23.98
N ASN A 181 12.95 28.77 24.89
CA ASN A 181 14.10 29.69 25.01
C ASN A 181 15.34 29.20 24.26
N GLU A 182 15.65 27.91 24.39
CA GLU A 182 16.90 27.28 23.93
C GLU A 182 16.73 26.54 22.60
N LEU A 183 15.53 26.05 22.29
CA LEU A 183 15.26 25.25 21.08
C LEU A 183 14.42 26.00 20.04
N LYS A 184 14.65 27.31 19.86
CA LYS A 184 13.87 28.14 18.91
C LYS A 184 14.20 27.86 17.44
N GLU A 185 15.47 27.57 17.14
CA GLU A 185 15.96 27.43 15.78
C GLU A 185 15.49 26.12 15.13
N LEU A 186 15.29 26.11 13.80
CA LEU A 186 14.81 24.94 13.05
C LEU A 186 15.71 23.71 13.24
N LYS A 187 17.02 23.87 13.43
CA LYS A 187 17.95 22.76 13.66
C LYS A 187 17.59 21.88 14.87
N PHE A 188 16.84 22.41 15.84
CA PHE A 188 16.45 21.69 17.06
C PHE A 188 15.15 20.88 16.96
N GLU A 189 14.65 20.61 15.75
CA GLU A 189 13.41 19.86 15.52
C GLU A 189 13.40 18.51 16.25
N ILE A 190 14.46 17.72 16.11
CA ILE A 190 14.60 16.42 16.78
C ILE A 190 14.42 16.58 18.30
N GLN A 191 15.08 17.57 18.91
CA GLN A 191 14.99 17.78 20.35
C GLN A 191 13.61 18.25 20.78
N ARG A 192 12.96 19.13 20.00
CA ARG A 192 11.57 19.55 20.26
C ARG A 192 10.61 18.38 20.18
N ASP A 193 10.71 17.55 19.15
CA ASP A 193 9.83 16.40 18.95
C ASP A 193 9.97 15.38 20.06
N LEU A 194 11.21 15.08 20.48
CA LEU A 194 11.45 14.16 21.60
C LEU A 194 10.71 14.61 22.87
N LEU A 195 10.78 15.90 23.21
CA LEU A 195 10.10 16.46 24.38
C LEU A 195 8.58 16.53 24.17
N ASN A 196 8.14 17.08 23.04
CA ASN A 196 6.74 17.28 22.72
C ASN A 196 5.98 15.96 22.63
N ASN A 197 6.59 14.89 22.13
CA ASN A 197 5.96 13.57 22.07
C ASN A 197 5.51 13.09 23.46
N VAL A 198 6.35 13.27 24.50
CA VAL A 198 6.00 12.90 25.88
C VAL A 198 4.89 13.79 26.44
N LEU A 199 4.99 15.10 26.24
CA LEU A 199 3.99 16.08 26.70
C LEU A 199 2.62 15.85 26.03
N ASN A 200 2.63 15.61 24.72
CA ASN A 200 1.44 15.39 23.91
C ASN A 200 0.77 14.05 24.25
N GLU A 201 1.55 12.98 24.44
CA GLU A 201 1.05 11.68 24.89
C GLU A 201 0.34 11.82 26.25
N THR A 202 0.97 12.52 27.19
CA THR A 202 0.38 12.77 28.52
C THR A 202 -0.93 13.55 28.41
N THR A 203 -0.93 14.65 27.65
CA THR A 203 -2.11 15.50 27.44
C THR A 203 -3.25 14.72 26.78
N TYR A 204 -2.95 13.94 25.75
CA TYR A 204 -3.94 13.14 25.03
C TYR A 204 -4.56 12.05 25.93
N ASN A 205 -3.73 11.33 26.70
CA ASN A 205 -4.20 10.28 27.59
C ASN A 205 -5.06 10.86 28.73
N LEU A 206 -4.67 12.01 29.29
CA LEU A 206 -5.48 12.72 30.30
C LEU A 206 -6.85 13.10 29.76
N ALA A 207 -6.90 13.74 28.59
CA ALA A 207 -8.14 14.17 27.97
C ALA A 207 -9.06 12.99 27.62
N THR A 208 -8.51 11.90 27.08
CA THR A 208 -9.28 10.74 26.63
C THR A 208 -9.51 9.66 27.69
N LYS A 209 -8.93 9.85 28.89
CA LYS A 209 -8.93 8.87 29.99
C LYS A 209 -8.38 7.50 29.60
N GLN A 210 -7.39 7.48 28.70
CA GLN A 210 -6.72 6.27 28.24
C GLN A 210 -5.54 5.92 29.17
N TYR A 211 -5.84 5.60 30.43
CA TYR A 211 -4.87 5.19 31.46
C TYR A 211 -5.54 4.39 32.58
N ASN A 212 -4.75 3.67 33.38
CA ASN A 212 -5.26 2.87 34.51
C ASN A 212 -5.57 3.72 35.75
N SER A 213 -4.65 4.60 36.16
CA SER A 213 -4.86 5.60 37.20
C SER A 213 -4.07 6.88 36.90
N GLU A 214 -4.54 8.03 37.39
CA GLU A 214 -3.84 9.31 37.18
C GLU A 214 -2.44 9.28 37.80
N ASP A 215 -2.29 8.74 39.02
CA ASP A 215 -0.99 8.68 39.70
C ASP A 215 0.04 7.84 38.93
N THR A 216 -0.38 6.71 38.35
CA THR A 216 0.52 5.86 37.53
C THR A 216 0.91 6.55 36.23
N LEU A 217 -0.04 7.23 35.57
CA LEU A 217 0.25 8.02 34.38
C LEU A 217 1.26 9.13 34.69
N PHE A 218 1.06 9.92 35.75
CA PHE A 218 1.97 11.02 36.09
C PHE A 218 3.35 10.52 36.49
N LEU A 219 3.44 9.42 37.24
CA LEU A 219 4.73 8.81 37.58
C LEU A 219 5.50 8.35 36.33
N ASP A 220 4.84 7.61 35.43
CA ASP A 220 5.47 7.09 34.21
C ASP A 220 5.90 8.22 33.27
N GLN A 221 5.04 9.20 33.05
CA GLN A 221 5.32 10.32 32.15
C GLN A 221 6.35 11.28 32.74
N LYS A 222 6.38 11.49 34.06
CA LYS A 222 7.45 12.23 34.73
C LYS A 222 8.80 11.55 34.47
N ASN A 223 8.93 10.26 34.78
CA ASN A 223 10.18 9.52 34.59
C ASN A 223 10.65 9.56 33.12
N LYS A 224 9.72 9.40 32.18
CA LYS A 224 10.01 9.50 30.73
C LYS A 224 10.48 10.90 30.34
N LEU A 225 9.78 11.93 30.80
CA LEU A 225 10.09 13.32 30.51
C LEU A 225 11.45 13.74 31.11
N GLU A 226 11.75 13.35 32.35
CA GLU A 226 13.03 13.64 33.00
C GLU A 226 14.20 13.04 32.22
N LYS A 227 14.05 11.77 31.80
CA LYS A 227 15.06 11.06 31.01
C LYS A 227 15.33 11.77 29.69
N VAL A 228 14.27 12.03 28.92
CA VAL A 228 14.38 12.70 27.61
C VAL A 228 14.93 14.11 27.77
N PHE A 229 14.48 14.85 28.78
CA PHE A 229 14.92 16.22 29.03
C PHE A 229 16.40 16.29 29.40
N LYS A 230 16.88 15.37 30.22
CA LYS A 230 18.30 15.24 30.54
C LYS A 230 19.13 14.94 29.30
N GLU A 231 18.68 14.02 28.45
CA GLU A 231 19.36 13.68 27.20
C GLU A 231 19.44 14.89 26.24
N VAL A 232 18.33 15.61 26.07
CA VAL A 232 18.26 16.81 25.24
C VAL A 232 19.20 17.89 25.77
N LYS A 233 19.15 18.21 27.08
CA LYS A 233 20.03 19.22 27.71
C LYS A 233 21.52 18.90 27.51
N ASN A 234 21.91 17.63 27.57
CA ASN A 234 23.31 17.22 27.43
C ASN A 234 23.84 17.36 26.00
N ASN A 235 22.95 17.29 24.99
CA ASN A 235 23.36 17.10 23.61
C ASN A 235 22.95 18.23 22.66
N TYR A 236 21.93 19.05 22.97
CA TYR A 236 21.39 20.02 22.00
C TYR A 236 22.43 21.02 21.49
N LYS A 237 23.38 21.46 22.32
CA LYS A 237 24.45 22.39 21.89
C LYS A 237 25.40 21.80 20.83
N LYS A 238 25.38 20.49 20.62
CA LYS A 238 26.18 19.79 19.59
C LYS A 238 25.43 19.61 18.27
N THR A 239 24.17 20.03 18.19
CA THR A 239 23.34 19.90 16.99
C THR A 239 23.92 20.75 15.86
N GLN A 240 24.11 20.12 14.70
CA GLN A 240 24.61 20.77 13.49
C GLN A 240 23.53 21.65 12.85
N ASP A 241 23.96 22.69 12.14
CA ASP A 241 23.04 23.51 11.35
C ASP A 241 22.46 22.71 10.17
N ILE A 242 21.27 23.12 9.74
CA ILE A 242 20.53 22.48 8.65
C ILE A 242 20.39 23.42 7.44
N THR A 243 20.14 22.86 6.27
CA THR A 243 19.94 23.63 5.03
C THR A 243 18.48 23.96 4.73
N ILE A 244 17.53 23.47 5.54
CA ILE A 244 16.08 23.65 5.37
C ILE A 244 15.70 25.05 5.86
N ASN A 245 14.94 25.79 5.07
CA ASN A 245 14.36 27.08 5.45
C ASN A 245 12.82 27.01 5.51
N GLU A 246 12.17 28.08 5.99
CA GLU A 246 10.71 28.10 6.18
C GLU A 246 9.91 27.87 4.89
N ASN A 247 10.42 28.28 3.72
CA ASN A 247 9.73 28.06 2.45
C ASN A 247 9.72 26.58 2.04
N ASP A 248 10.64 25.76 2.57
CA ASP A 248 10.70 24.32 2.31
C ASP A 248 9.65 23.53 3.12
N LEU A 249 9.03 24.16 4.13
CA LEU A 249 8.12 23.51 5.10
C LEU A 249 6.67 23.44 4.60
N GLU A 250 6.38 23.98 3.42
CA GLU A 250 5.05 23.90 2.83
C GLU A 250 4.68 22.44 2.52
N ILE A 251 3.61 21.95 3.13
CA ILE A 251 3.07 20.63 2.79
C ILE A 251 2.35 20.73 1.46
N LYS A 252 2.90 20.04 0.47
CA LYS A 252 2.28 19.91 -0.84
C LYS A 252 1.60 18.54 -0.93
N GLN A 253 0.39 18.53 -1.47
CA GLN A 253 -0.19 17.27 -1.92
C GLN A 253 0.72 16.70 -3.00
N GLY A 254 1.01 15.39 -2.92
CA GLY A 254 1.68 14.74 -4.02
C GLY A 254 0.84 14.91 -5.28
N ILE A 255 1.51 15.11 -6.41
CA ILE A 255 0.83 15.01 -7.70
C ILE A 255 0.58 13.51 -7.85
N LYS A 256 -0.70 13.09 -7.93
CA LYS A 256 -1.01 11.74 -8.42
C LYS A 256 -0.16 11.51 -9.65
N GLN A 257 0.48 10.36 -9.81
CA GLN A 257 0.97 9.97 -11.12
C GLN A 257 -0.22 9.79 -12.09
N GLU A 258 -0.97 10.86 -12.40
CA GLU A 258 -1.56 10.97 -13.70
C GLU A 258 -0.40 10.78 -14.65
N GLU A 259 -0.52 9.77 -15.51
CA GLU A 259 0.45 9.55 -16.55
C GLU A 259 0.59 10.88 -17.27
N ILE A 260 1.67 11.61 -17.00
CA ILE A 260 2.03 12.80 -17.75
C ILE A 260 2.43 12.26 -19.11
N PHE A 261 1.43 11.93 -19.91
CA PHE A 261 1.56 11.65 -21.32
C PHE A 261 1.80 13.00 -21.98
N SER A 262 3.04 13.48 -21.84
CA SER A 262 3.45 14.71 -22.48
C SER A 262 3.31 14.56 -23.99
N ASN A 263 2.84 15.60 -24.67
CA ASN A 263 2.87 15.72 -26.14
C ASN A 263 4.28 15.59 -26.76
N ASP A 264 5.33 15.37 -25.94
CA ASP A 264 6.73 15.16 -26.31
C ASP A 264 7.08 13.74 -26.81
N PHE A 265 6.14 12.79 -26.79
CA PHE A 265 6.41 11.40 -27.20
C PHE A 265 6.91 11.25 -28.65
N PHE A 266 6.47 12.11 -29.57
CA PHE A 266 6.92 12.08 -30.97
C PHE A 266 8.28 12.75 -31.19
N LYS A 267 8.95 13.26 -30.15
CA LYS A 267 10.28 13.89 -30.27
C LYS A 267 11.45 12.91 -30.24
N ASN A 268 11.24 11.64 -29.90
CA ASN A 268 12.30 10.65 -29.76
C ASN A 268 12.00 9.37 -30.55
N GLU A 269 12.29 9.42 -31.85
CA GLU A 269 12.10 8.33 -32.82
C GLU A 269 12.71 6.99 -32.34
N ASN A 270 13.93 7.05 -31.78
CA ASN A 270 14.64 5.86 -31.31
C ASN A 270 13.90 5.16 -30.15
N LYS A 271 13.31 5.94 -29.24
CA LYS A 271 12.52 5.40 -28.12
C LYS A 271 11.24 4.73 -28.62
N ASN A 272 10.55 5.33 -29.58
CA ASN A 272 9.29 4.79 -30.11
C ASN A 272 9.53 3.50 -30.89
N ASN A 273 10.60 3.47 -31.71
CA ASN A 273 11.04 2.27 -32.41
C ASN A 273 11.30 1.12 -31.43
N PHE A 274 12.02 1.38 -30.34
CA PHE A 274 12.28 0.39 -29.31
C PHE A 274 10.99 -0.15 -28.69
N ILE A 275 10.05 0.73 -28.29
CA ILE A 275 8.78 0.33 -27.66
C ILE A 275 7.94 -0.56 -28.59
N ASN A 276 7.81 -0.18 -29.86
CA ASN A 276 7.01 -0.96 -30.81
C ASN A 276 7.68 -2.29 -31.16
N GLU A 277 9.01 -2.33 -31.31
CA GLU A 277 9.73 -3.62 -31.44
C GLU A 277 9.63 -4.47 -30.18
N GLU A 278 9.68 -3.88 -28.99
CA GLU A 278 9.56 -4.61 -27.73
C GLU A 278 8.18 -5.25 -27.58
N ALA A 279 7.11 -4.54 -27.97
CA ALA A 279 5.76 -5.08 -28.00
C ALA A 279 5.63 -6.27 -28.97
N LYS A 280 6.16 -6.14 -30.20
CA LYS A 280 6.22 -7.24 -31.18
C LYS A 280 7.00 -8.43 -30.62
N TYR A 281 8.12 -8.17 -29.97
CA TYR A 281 8.93 -9.20 -29.37
C TYR A 281 8.18 -9.90 -28.23
N PHE A 282 7.53 -9.17 -27.34
CA PHE A 282 6.73 -9.77 -26.26
C PHE A 282 5.68 -10.73 -26.81
N ILE A 283 4.88 -10.31 -27.79
CA ILE A 283 3.82 -11.19 -28.32
C ILE A 283 4.38 -12.40 -29.06
N SER A 284 5.59 -12.31 -29.63
CA SER A 284 6.28 -13.46 -30.25
C SER A 284 6.67 -14.55 -29.24
N LEU A 285 6.69 -14.24 -27.94
CA LEU A 285 6.98 -15.21 -26.87
C LEU A 285 5.70 -15.91 -26.36
N VAL A 286 4.52 -15.40 -26.70
CA VAL A 286 3.24 -16.02 -26.36
C VAL A 286 2.97 -17.19 -27.30
N LYS A 287 2.51 -18.33 -26.76
CA LYS A 287 2.08 -19.45 -27.59
C LYS A 287 0.85 -19.05 -28.41
N LEU A 288 0.89 -19.26 -29.72
CA LEU A 288 -0.19 -18.84 -30.62
C LEU A 288 -1.57 -19.42 -30.26
N ASP A 289 -1.61 -20.64 -29.72
CA ASP A 289 -2.84 -21.31 -29.27
C ASP A 289 -3.44 -20.73 -27.97
N ASP A 290 -2.62 -20.03 -27.19
CA ASP A 290 -3.08 -19.36 -25.97
C ASP A 290 -3.86 -18.09 -26.32
N ILE A 291 -3.52 -17.41 -27.43
CA ILE A 291 -4.25 -16.24 -27.93
C ILE A 291 -5.67 -16.63 -28.31
N LYS A 292 -6.64 -16.09 -27.56
CA LYS A 292 -8.06 -16.39 -27.75
C LYS A 292 -8.68 -15.50 -28.83
N ASP A 293 -9.69 -16.06 -29.48
CA ASP A 293 -10.56 -15.33 -30.40
C ASP A 293 -11.29 -14.20 -29.66
N TYR A 294 -11.71 -13.16 -30.38
CA TYR A 294 -12.55 -12.09 -29.84
C TYR A 294 -13.83 -12.67 -29.21
N TYR A 295 -14.53 -13.52 -29.95
CA TYR A 295 -15.67 -14.29 -29.46
C TYR A 295 -15.23 -15.68 -29.01
N HIS A 296 -14.71 -15.79 -27.78
CA HIS A 296 -14.25 -17.05 -27.19
C HIS A 296 -15.21 -17.64 -26.17
N HIS A 297 -16.20 -16.88 -25.68
CA HIS A 297 -17.19 -17.41 -24.74
C HIS A 297 -18.33 -18.15 -25.47
N PRO A 298 -18.83 -19.28 -24.94
CA PRO A 298 -19.89 -20.06 -25.59
C PRO A 298 -21.16 -19.27 -25.91
N ASN A 299 -21.52 -18.29 -25.09
CA ASN A 299 -22.69 -17.43 -25.30
C ASN A 299 -22.55 -16.45 -26.47
N GLN A 300 -21.37 -16.34 -27.09
CA GLN A 300 -21.09 -15.45 -28.22
C GLN A 300 -21.11 -16.19 -29.58
N GLN A 301 -21.47 -17.47 -29.59
CA GLN A 301 -21.40 -18.31 -30.80
C GLN A 301 -22.18 -17.72 -31.99
N ASN A 302 -23.39 -17.21 -31.76
CA ASN A 302 -24.19 -16.56 -32.81
C ASN A 302 -23.46 -15.36 -33.45
N SER A 303 -22.79 -14.54 -32.64
CA SER A 303 -22.00 -13.41 -33.14
C SER A 303 -20.77 -13.89 -33.92
N LYS A 304 -20.11 -14.94 -33.43
CA LYS A 304 -18.97 -15.58 -34.10
C LYS A 304 -19.35 -16.10 -35.48
N ASP A 305 -20.48 -16.78 -35.60
CA ASP A 305 -20.96 -17.33 -36.87
C ASP A 305 -21.35 -16.23 -37.85
N LYS A 306 -22.03 -15.17 -37.38
CA LYS A 306 -22.31 -13.98 -38.20
C LYS A 306 -21.04 -13.35 -38.79
N ILE A 307 -20.00 -13.15 -37.98
CA ILE A 307 -18.71 -12.61 -38.45
C ILE A 307 -18.05 -13.56 -39.46
N LYS A 308 -18.10 -14.87 -39.21
CA LYS A 308 -17.53 -15.88 -40.12
C LYS A 308 -18.22 -15.87 -41.48
N GLU A 309 -19.54 -15.85 -41.52
CA GLU A 309 -20.32 -15.75 -42.76
C GLU A 309 -20.04 -14.46 -43.51
N PHE A 310 -19.97 -13.34 -42.78
CA PHE A 310 -19.67 -12.04 -43.36
C PHE A 310 -18.26 -11.98 -43.95
N THR A 311 -17.27 -12.49 -43.22
CA THR A 311 -15.87 -12.54 -43.65
C THR A 311 -15.70 -13.38 -44.92
N LYS A 312 -16.38 -14.53 -45.02
CA LYS A 312 -16.39 -15.38 -46.23
C LYS A 312 -16.84 -14.61 -47.48
N LYS A 313 -17.84 -13.73 -47.36
CA LYS A 313 -18.31 -12.91 -48.49
C LYS A 313 -17.27 -11.92 -48.98
N ILE A 314 -16.40 -11.43 -48.08
CA ILE A 314 -15.36 -10.45 -48.40
C ILE A 314 -14.14 -11.12 -49.05
N ILE A 315 -13.71 -12.27 -48.52
CA ILE A 315 -12.51 -12.95 -49.04
C ILE A 315 -12.79 -13.76 -50.31
N GLY A 316 -14.05 -14.14 -50.56
CA GLY A 316 -14.45 -14.93 -51.72
C GLY A 316 -13.64 -16.23 -51.84
N ASN A 317 -13.07 -16.45 -53.02
CA ASN A 317 -12.27 -17.63 -53.35
C ASN A 317 -10.75 -17.41 -53.18
N GLU A 318 -10.32 -16.30 -52.58
CA GLU A 318 -8.90 -16.06 -52.33
C GLU A 318 -8.34 -17.17 -51.43
N THR A 319 -7.15 -17.67 -51.75
CA THR A 319 -6.51 -18.79 -51.04
C THR A 319 -5.34 -18.32 -50.20
N LYS A 320 -4.60 -17.30 -50.65
CA LYS A 320 -3.41 -16.77 -49.96
C LYS A 320 -3.80 -15.99 -48.71
N THR A 321 -3.31 -16.43 -47.55
CA THR A 321 -3.63 -15.84 -46.25
C THR A 321 -3.39 -14.33 -46.21
N ILE A 322 -2.21 -13.86 -46.63
CA ILE A 322 -1.91 -12.42 -46.62
C ILE A 322 -2.85 -11.57 -47.49
N LYS A 323 -3.34 -12.14 -48.60
CA LYS A 323 -4.33 -11.47 -49.46
C LYS A 323 -5.71 -11.44 -48.81
N LYS A 324 -6.12 -12.50 -48.11
CA LYS A 324 -7.35 -12.50 -47.30
C LYS A 324 -7.28 -11.42 -46.22
N ILE A 325 -6.16 -11.35 -45.49
CA ILE A 325 -5.90 -10.33 -44.47
C ILE A 325 -6.04 -8.92 -45.08
N ARG A 326 -5.49 -8.70 -46.28
CA ARG A 326 -5.59 -7.42 -46.99
C ARG A 326 -7.01 -7.08 -47.43
N LEU A 327 -7.75 -8.03 -47.99
CA LEU A 327 -9.15 -7.83 -48.40
C LEU A 327 -10.04 -7.43 -47.21
N ILE A 328 -9.83 -8.07 -46.05
CA ILE A 328 -10.52 -7.72 -44.81
C ILE A 328 -10.15 -6.30 -44.36
N TYR A 329 -8.85 -6.00 -44.32
CA TYR A 329 -8.33 -4.67 -43.95
C TYR A 329 -8.93 -3.55 -44.80
N ASP A 330 -8.85 -3.69 -46.14
CA ASP A 330 -9.36 -2.72 -47.10
C ASP A 330 -10.88 -2.55 -46.97
N TRP A 331 -11.60 -3.66 -46.76
CA TRP A 331 -13.05 -3.61 -46.58
C TRP A 331 -13.40 -2.80 -45.34
N ILE A 332 -12.75 -3.05 -44.20
CA ILE A 332 -13.02 -2.33 -42.95
C ILE A 332 -12.78 -0.84 -43.14
N HIS A 333 -11.58 -0.45 -43.61
CA HIS A 333 -11.24 0.95 -43.80
C HIS A 333 -12.20 1.66 -44.76
N LYS A 334 -12.56 1.02 -45.87
CA LYS A 334 -13.42 1.62 -46.91
C LYS A 334 -14.89 1.74 -46.48
N ASN A 335 -15.38 0.84 -45.63
CA ASN A 335 -16.82 0.74 -45.35
C ASN A 335 -17.23 1.32 -44.01
N LEU A 336 -16.32 1.44 -43.04
CA LEU A 336 -16.63 2.07 -41.76
C LEU A 336 -16.38 3.59 -41.84
N LYS A 337 -17.17 4.35 -41.10
CA LYS A 337 -17.00 5.80 -40.88
C LYS A 337 -16.50 6.05 -39.46
N TYR A 338 -15.53 6.94 -39.30
CA TYR A 338 -15.01 7.27 -37.98
C TYR A 338 -15.98 8.16 -37.21
N ALA A 339 -16.35 7.75 -35.99
CA ALA A 339 -17.23 8.51 -35.11
C ALA A 339 -16.47 9.65 -34.42
N ALA A 340 -16.22 10.75 -35.14
CA ALA A 340 -15.43 11.89 -34.65
C ALA A 340 -16.17 12.78 -33.62
N ASN A 341 -17.50 12.73 -33.59
CA ASN A 341 -18.33 13.62 -32.76
C ASN A 341 -19.09 12.80 -31.71
N GLY A 342 -19.04 13.23 -30.44
CA GLY A 342 -19.66 12.53 -29.30
C GLY A 342 -21.19 12.38 -29.33
N THR A 343 -21.85 12.88 -30.38
CA THR A 343 -23.29 12.70 -30.65
C THR A 343 -23.61 11.44 -31.45
N THR A 344 -22.61 10.74 -31.98
CA THR A 344 -22.80 9.52 -32.79
C THR A 344 -22.48 8.27 -31.97
N THR A 345 -23.41 7.34 -31.85
CA THR A 345 -23.17 6.06 -31.18
C THR A 345 -22.15 5.24 -31.98
N ALA A 346 -20.92 5.17 -31.48
CA ALA A 346 -19.84 4.41 -32.10
C ALA A 346 -19.97 2.92 -31.76
N ALA A 347 -19.85 2.04 -32.77
CA ALA A 347 -19.71 0.62 -32.53
C ALA A 347 -18.34 0.32 -31.90
N ILE A 348 -18.35 -0.59 -30.92
CA ILE A 348 -17.16 -1.24 -30.34
C ILE A 348 -17.21 -2.75 -30.61
N ASP A 349 -18.41 -3.33 -30.58
CA ASP A 349 -18.63 -4.73 -30.90
C ASP A 349 -18.56 -4.98 -32.43
N PRO A 350 -17.89 -6.05 -32.90
CA PRO A 350 -17.77 -6.41 -34.31
C PRO A 350 -19.09 -6.53 -35.08
N VAL A 351 -20.12 -7.18 -34.50
CA VAL A 351 -21.41 -7.33 -35.18
C VAL A 351 -22.08 -5.98 -35.35
N LYS A 352 -22.04 -5.12 -34.32
CA LYS A 352 -22.54 -3.75 -34.46
C LYS A 352 -21.75 -2.96 -35.50
N ALA A 353 -20.43 -3.15 -35.58
CA ALA A 353 -19.59 -2.43 -36.53
C ALA A 353 -19.96 -2.74 -38.00
N ILE A 354 -20.31 -3.99 -38.33
CA ILE A 354 -20.80 -4.33 -39.68
C ILE A 354 -22.22 -3.83 -39.96
N GLU A 355 -23.07 -3.73 -38.93
CA GLU A 355 -24.47 -3.28 -39.04
C GLU A 355 -24.58 -1.77 -39.20
N ILE A 356 -23.94 -0.99 -38.32
CA ILE A 356 -24.08 0.47 -38.29
C ILE A 356 -22.98 1.21 -39.08
N LYS A 357 -21.89 0.50 -39.41
CA LYS A 357 -20.76 1.02 -40.20
C LYS A 357 -20.16 2.34 -39.70
N THR A 358 -20.30 2.59 -38.40
CA THR A 358 -19.78 3.80 -37.74
C THR A 358 -19.15 3.38 -36.42
N ALA A 359 -17.85 3.65 -36.26
CA ALA A 359 -17.06 3.15 -35.15
C ALA A 359 -15.95 4.13 -34.75
N VAL A 360 -15.41 3.96 -33.54
CA VAL A 360 -14.11 4.53 -33.14
C VAL A 360 -13.01 3.48 -33.35
N CYS A 361 -11.74 3.85 -33.18
CA CYS A 361 -10.58 2.96 -33.39
C CYS A 361 -10.74 1.57 -32.72
N GLY A 362 -11.35 1.52 -31.53
CA GLY A 362 -11.71 0.27 -30.86
C GLY A 362 -12.63 -0.64 -31.68
N GLY A 363 -13.68 -0.10 -32.31
CA GLY A 363 -14.58 -0.88 -33.17
C GLY A 363 -13.94 -1.34 -34.48
N TYR A 364 -13.05 -0.53 -35.08
CA TYR A 364 -12.29 -0.94 -36.27
C TYR A 364 -11.39 -2.14 -35.97
N SER A 365 -10.59 -2.02 -34.92
CA SER A 365 -9.60 -3.04 -34.54
C SER A 365 -10.24 -4.30 -33.94
N ASN A 366 -11.35 -4.18 -33.21
CA ASN A 366 -12.13 -5.32 -32.72
C ASN A 366 -12.79 -6.09 -33.88
N LEU A 367 -13.41 -5.39 -34.83
CA LEU A 367 -13.96 -6.03 -36.03
C LEU A 367 -12.86 -6.74 -36.81
N TYR A 368 -11.71 -6.08 -36.98
CA TYR A 368 -10.59 -6.67 -37.69
C TYR A 368 -10.11 -7.94 -37.01
N LYS A 369 -9.92 -7.90 -35.68
CA LYS A 369 -9.59 -9.08 -34.88
C LYS A 369 -10.60 -10.22 -35.09
N ALA A 370 -11.90 -9.95 -34.94
CA ALA A 370 -12.92 -10.98 -35.05
C ALA A 370 -12.99 -11.60 -36.46
N MET A 371 -12.80 -10.79 -37.51
CA MET A 371 -12.77 -11.29 -38.89
C MET A 371 -11.54 -12.16 -39.17
N LEU A 372 -10.36 -11.74 -38.68
CA LEU A 372 -9.14 -12.53 -38.77
C LEU A 372 -9.23 -13.84 -37.98
N ASP A 373 -9.77 -13.80 -36.76
CA ASP A 373 -10.02 -14.98 -35.94
C ASP A 373 -10.94 -15.98 -36.68
N SER A 374 -11.93 -15.49 -37.43
CA SER A 374 -12.87 -16.34 -38.19
C SER A 374 -12.23 -17.13 -39.35
N ILE A 375 -11.04 -16.72 -39.78
CA ILE A 375 -10.22 -17.39 -40.80
C ILE A 375 -8.94 -18.00 -40.20
N ASN A 376 -8.88 -18.15 -38.88
CA ASN A 376 -7.77 -18.71 -38.12
C ASN A 376 -6.45 -17.93 -38.22
N VAL A 377 -6.50 -16.62 -38.47
CA VAL A 377 -5.31 -15.75 -38.44
C VAL A 377 -5.13 -15.17 -37.05
N LYS A 378 -4.07 -15.60 -36.36
CA LYS A 378 -3.76 -15.12 -35.01
C LYS A 378 -3.40 -13.64 -35.01
N ASN A 379 -4.00 -12.91 -34.09
CA ASN A 379 -3.80 -11.48 -33.94
C ASN A 379 -4.23 -11.03 -32.54
N VAL A 380 -3.70 -9.88 -32.12
CA VAL A 380 -4.05 -9.21 -30.87
C VAL A 380 -4.39 -7.76 -31.13
N THR A 381 -5.30 -7.22 -30.34
CA THR A 381 -5.56 -5.78 -30.25
C THR A 381 -4.51 -5.11 -29.37
N VAL A 382 -4.12 -3.90 -29.76
CA VAL A 382 -3.06 -3.11 -29.13
C VAL A 382 -3.62 -1.74 -28.81
N ILE A 383 -3.43 -1.29 -27.57
CA ILE A 383 -3.72 0.06 -27.13
C ILE A 383 -2.42 0.87 -27.10
N GLY A 384 -2.52 2.14 -27.48
CA GLY A 384 -1.38 3.02 -27.48
C GLY A 384 -1.75 4.46 -27.76
N TRP A 385 -0.74 5.21 -28.18
CA TRP A 385 -0.89 6.58 -28.61
C TRP A 385 -0.63 6.70 -30.11
N SER A 386 -1.41 7.55 -30.73
CA SER A 386 -1.19 8.05 -32.07
C SER A 386 -0.88 9.55 -32.04
N LYS A 387 -0.43 10.13 -33.17
CA LYS A 387 -0.30 11.61 -33.28
C LYS A 387 -1.61 12.37 -33.01
N TYR A 388 -2.75 11.69 -33.02
CA TYR A 388 -4.08 12.28 -32.76
C TYR A 388 -4.65 11.93 -31.38
N GLY A 389 -3.87 11.27 -30.52
CA GLY A 389 -4.30 10.88 -29.17
C GLY A 389 -4.38 9.37 -28.98
N ALA A 390 -5.05 8.95 -27.90
CA ALA A 390 -5.23 7.54 -27.56
C ALA A 390 -5.85 6.76 -28.73
N HIS A 391 -5.31 5.58 -29.02
CA HIS A 391 -5.62 4.84 -30.22
C HIS A 391 -5.53 3.33 -30.02
N GLN A 392 -6.24 2.57 -30.86
CA GLN A 392 -6.26 1.10 -30.85
C GLN A 392 -6.09 0.54 -32.26
N TRP A 393 -5.22 -0.46 -32.42
CA TRP A 393 -4.93 -1.16 -33.69
C TRP A 393 -4.62 -2.64 -33.43
N ASN A 394 -4.07 -3.37 -34.41
CA ASN A 394 -3.77 -4.80 -34.28
C ASN A 394 -2.29 -5.14 -34.55
N LEU A 395 -1.79 -6.14 -33.85
CA LEU A 395 -0.63 -6.93 -34.27
C LEU A 395 -1.14 -8.23 -34.89
N VAL A 396 -0.80 -8.48 -36.15
CA VAL A 396 -1.28 -9.62 -36.94
C VAL A 396 -0.13 -10.57 -37.20
N PHE A 397 -0.35 -11.86 -37.03
CA PHE A 397 0.66 -12.88 -37.29
C PHE A 397 0.73 -13.21 -38.79
N ASP A 398 1.93 -13.17 -39.34
CA ASP A 398 2.25 -13.66 -40.69
C ASP A 398 2.88 -15.04 -40.59
N GLU A 399 2.12 -16.07 -40.98
CA GLU A 399 2.58 -17.46 -40.97
C GLU A 399 3.75 -17.69 -41.94
N GLU A 400 3.81 -17.00 -43.09
CA GLU A 400 4.87 -17.20 -44.10
C GLU A 400 6.21 -16.68 -43.59
N LYS A 401 6.20 -15.59 -42.82
CA LYS A 401 7.40 -14.97 -42.23
C LYS A 401 7.63 -15.33 -40.76
N ASN A 402 6.70 -16.05 -40.15
CA ASN A 402 6.71 -16.42 -38.73
C ASN A 402 6.94 -15.21 -37.81
N GLU A 403 6.24 -14.10 -38.07
CA GLU A 403 6.41 -12.84 -37.34
C GLU A 403 5.08 -12.10 -37.14
N PHE A 404 4.98 -11.28 -36.09
CA PHE A 404 3.91 -10.31 -35.94
C PHE A 404 4.24 -8.99 -36.64
N PHE A 405 3.25 -8.38 -37.29
CA PHE A 405 3.36 -7.06 -37.88
C PHE A 405 2.21 -6.14 -37.44
N HIS A 406 2.49 -4.83 -37.38
CA HIS A 406 1.47 -3.82 -37.08
C HIS A 406 0.50 -3.68 -38.25
N SER A 407 -0.80 -3.57 -37.96
CA SER A 407 -1.82 -3.28 -38.95
C SER A 407 -2.93 -2.44 -38.34
N ASP A 408 -3.17 -1.26 -38.92
CA ASP A 408 -4.15 -0.30 -38.43
C ASP A 408 -5.22 -0.01 -39.50
N PRO A 409 -6.39 -0.67 -39.43
CA PRO A 409 -7.47 -0.47 -40.40
C PRO A 409 -8.23 0.85 -40.21
N THR A 410 -7.97 1.60 -39.13
CA THR A 410 -8.65 2.87 -38.87
C THR A 410 -8.26 3.92 -39.90
N TRP A 411 -6.96 3.99 -40.20
CA TRP A 411 -6.40 4.99 -41.11
C TRP A 411 -6.24 4.48 -42.54
N GLY A 412 -6.19 3.16 -42.74
CA GLY A 412 -6.12 2.57 -44.08
C GLY A 412 -4.81 2.84 -44.81
N GLY A 413 -4.79 2.52 -46.10
CA GLY A 413 -3.63 2.76 -46.96
C GLY A 413 -2.50 1.74 -46.81
N GLU A 414 -1.55 1.79 -47.74
CA GLU A 414 -0.37 0.92 -47.75
C GLU A 414 0.56 1.19 -46.55
N GLU A 415 0.56 2.42 -46.07
CA GLU A 415 1.40 2.88 -44.97
C GLU A 415 0.96 2.37 -43.59
N ASN A 416 -0.27 1.90 -43.45
CA ASN A 416 -0.79 1.34 -42.19
C ASN A 416 -1.09 -0.17 -42.30
N PHE A 417 -0.88 -0.78 -43.46
CA PHE A 417 -0.93 -2.22 -43.66
C PHE A 417 0.48 -2.81 -43.71
N ARG A 418 0.93 -3.42 -42.60
CA ARG A 418 2.29 -3.98 -42.48
C ARG A 418 3.41 -2.95 -42.74
N PRO A 419 3.39 -1.78 -42.08
CA PRO A 419 4.53 -0.86 -42.16
C PRO A 419 5.78 -1.47 -41.53
N THR A 420 6.93 -0.99 -41.98
CA THR A 420 8.18 -1.13 -41.23
C THR A 420 8.04 -0.46 -39.87
N ILE A 421 8.74 -0.96 -38.84
CA ILE A 421 8.64 -0.39 -37.49
C ILE A 421 8.98 1.09 -37.43
N LYS A 422 9.95 1.52 -38.25
CA LYS A 422 10.37 2.92 -38.34
C LYS A 422 9.19 3.82 -38.73
N LYS A 423 8.58 3.52 -39.89
CA LYS A 423 7.39 4.24 -40.38
C LYS A 423 6.22 4.19 -39.42
N PHE A 424 6.00 3.06 -38.73
CA PHE A 424 4.91 2.96 -37.76
C PHE A 424 5.17 3.84 -36.54
N SER A 425 6.41 3.90 -36.06
CA SER A 425 6.81 4.65 -34.87
C SER A 425 6.83 6.17 -35.06
N ASP A 426 6.75 6.65 -36.31
CA ASP A 426 6.53 8.06 -36.63
C ASP A 426 5.17 8.56 -36.12
N TYR A 427 4.18 7.67 -36.01
CA TYR A 427 2.81 8.04 -35.68
C TYR A 427 2.16 7.21 -34.59
N HIS A 428 2.72 6.07 -34.19
CA HIS A 428 2.14 5.15 -33.23
C HIS A 428 3.14 4.70 -32.16
N ILE A 429 2.66 4.53 -30.94
CA ILE A 429 3.45 4.02 -29.81
C ILE A 429 2.60 3.05 -29.01
N THR A 430 3.01 1.79 -28.95
CA THR A 430 2.32 0.77 -28.16
C THR A 430 2.45 1.05 -26.66
N THR A 431 1.32 1.09 -25.95
CA THR A 431 1.31 1.08 -24.49
C THR A 431 0.91 -0.29 -23.95
N LYS A 432 -0.06 -0.98 -24.53
CA LYS A 432 -0.53 -2.27 -23.99
C LYS A 432 -0.98 -3.22 -25.08
N ILE A 433 -0.73 -4.51 -24.89
CA ILE A 433 -1.36 -5.56 -25.68
C ILE A 433 -2.62 -6.02 -24.94
N GLU A 434 -3.78 -5.80 -25.54
CA GLU A 434 -5.09 -5.95 -24.91
C GLU A 434 -5.85 -7.11 -25.56
N SER A 435 -5.45 -8.35 -25.29
CA SER A 435 -6.17 -9.54 -25.79
C SER A 435 -6.12 -10.70 -24.81
N SER A 436 -7.22 -11.43 -24.70
CA SER A 436 -7.30 -12.63 -23.85
C SER A 436 -6.29 -13.68 -24.30
N GLY A 437 -5.47 -14.15 -23.36
CA GLY A 437 -4.43 -15.13 -23.65
C GLY A 437 -3.14 -14.54 -24.25
N ALA A 438 -3.02 -13.22 -24.37
CA ALA A 438 -1.78 -12.53 -24.73
C ALA A 438 -0.83 -12.35 -23.54
N GLN A 439 -0.77 -13.35 -22.65
CA GLN A 439 0.08 -13.35 -21.46
C GLN A 439 1.04 -14.54 -21.52
N ILE A 440 2.20 -14.40 -20.87
CA ILE A 440 3.19 -15.47 -20.79
C ILE A 440 3.24 -15.94 -19.35
N THR A 441 3.18 -17.25 -19.12
CA THR A 441 3.29 -17.83 -17.78
C THR A 441 4.65 -18.51 -17.62
N VAL A 442 5.42 -18.06 -16.63
CA VAL A 442 6.72 -18.64 -16.26
C VAL A 442 6.79 -18.71 -14.74
N ASP A 443 7.14 -19.89 -14.20
CA ASP A 443 7.35 -20.11 -12.76
C ASP A 443 6.19 -19.57 -11.88
N ASN A 444 4.96 -19.91 -12.25
CA ASN A 444 3.72 -19.48 -11.58
C ASN A 444 3.48 -17.95 -11.57
N VAL A 445 4.12 -17.20 -12.46
CA VAL A 445 3.87 -15.77 -12.67
C VAL A 445 3.40 -15.55 -14.10
N MET A 446 2.29 -14.83 -14.26
CA MET A 446 1.82 -14.34 -15.54
C MET A 446 2.38 -12.95 -15.82
N TYR A 447 2.86 -12.75 -17.03
CA TYR A 447 3.39 -11.49 -17.53
C TYR A 447 2.54 -10.97 -18.67
N GLU A 448 2.47 -9.65 -18.81
CA GLU A 448 1.82 -8.95 -19.91
C GLU A 448 2.75 -7.88 -20.50
N TYR A 449 2.41 -7.41 -21.70
CA TYR A 449 2.96 -6.17 -22.22
C TYR A 449 2.06 -5.00 -21.84
N ASN A 450 2.50 -4.22 -20.86
CA ASN A 450 1.84 -3.02 -20.37
C ASN A 450 2.93 -2.01 -20.02
N ARG A 451 3.17 -1.04 -20.90
CA ARG A 451 4.22 -0.02 -20.85
C ARG A 451 5.58 -0.68 -20.56
N GLY A 452 5.89 -1.71 -21.36
CA GLY A 452 7.00 -2.65 -21.16
C GLY A 452 6.56 -4.01 -20.61
N PHE A 453 7.52 -4.91 -20.41
CA PHE A 453 7.27 -6.19 -19.76
C PHE A 453 6.85 -5.97 -18.30
N SER A 454 5.66 -6.44 -17.95
CA SER A 454 5.07 -6.24 -16.61
C SER A 454 4.57 -7.52 -16.00
N VAL A 455 4.66 -7.63 -14.67
CA VAL A 455 3.98 -8.69 -13.91
C VAL A 455 2.47 -8.42 -13.95
N TYR A 456 1.72 -9.36 -14.51
CA TYR A 456 0.26 -9.28 -14.59
C TYR A 456 -0.42 -9.93 -13.39
N LYS A 457 0.02 -11.12 -13.00
CA LYS A 457 -0.64 -11.92 -11.96
C LYS A 457 0.31 -12.94 -11.33
N PHE A 458 0.18 -13.15 -10.03
CA PHE A 458 0.81 -14.28 -9.34
C PHE A 458 -0.19 -15.44 -9.23
N MET A 459 0.23 -16.64 -9.61
CA MET A 459 -0.63 -17.84 -9.55
C MET A 459 -0.60 -18.51 -8.18
N SER A 460 0.36 -18.14 -7.34
CA SER A 460 0.44 -18.52 -5.92
C SER A 460 0.97 -17.37 -5.07
N ASN A 461 0.68 -17.40 -3.77
CA ASN A 461 1.06 -16.33 -2.83
C ASN A 461 2.57 -16.24 -2.54
N ASP A 462 3.32 -17.26 -2.93
CA ASP A 462 4.78 -17.39 -2.74
C ASP A 462 5.56 -17.26 -4.05
N ALA A 463 4.87 -17.08 -5.19
CA ALA A 463 5.49 -16.93 -6.49
C ALA A 463 6.40 -15.70 -6.53
N LYS A 464 7.59 -15.87 -7.10
CA LYS A 464 8.57 -14.80 -7.31
C LYS A 464 8.75 -14.60 -8.81
N HIS A 465 8.68 -13.35 -9.25
CA HIS A 465 8.90 -13.03 -10.65
C HIS A 465 10.40 -13.04 -10.97
N LYS A 466 10.75 -13.44 -12.20
CA LYS A 466 12.07 -13.18 -12.77
C LYS A 466 12.24 -11.69 -13.05
N GLU A 467 13.40 -11.15 -12.71
CA GLU A 467 13.81 -9.78 -13.01
C GLU A 467 14.02 -9.55 -14.52
N VAL A 468 14.43 -10.61 -15.22
CA VAL A 468 14.76 -10.63 -16.64
C VAL A 468 14.10 -11.83 -17.29
N PHE A 469 13.48 -11.60 -18.46
CA PHE A 469 12.61 -12.60 -19.09
C PHE A 469 13.31 -13.50 -20.11
N THR A 470 14.34 -13.00 -20.82
CA THR A 470 14.92 -13.67 -22.00
C THR A 470 16.44 -13.55 -22.09
N GLU A 471 17.06 -14.31 -22.99
CA GLU A 471 18.48 -14.19 -23.36
C GLU A 471 18.83 -12.80 -23.92
N LYS A 472 17.85 -12.09 -24.49
CA LYS A 472 18.01 -10.68 -24.93
C LYS A 472 18.01 -9.69 -23.76
N ASN A 473 17.91 -10.18 -22.53
CA ASN A 473 17.91 -9.40 -21.30
C ASN A 473 16.77 -8.37 -21.20
N ASN A 474 15.57 -8.69 -21.73
CA ASN A 474 14.39 -7.85 -21.52
C ASN A 474 14.03 -7.84 -20.02
N LYS A 475 14.03 -6.63 -19.45
CA LYS A 475 13.80 -6.41 -18.02
C LYS A 475 12.32 -6.32 -17.74
N ILE A 476 11.89 -6.88 -16.63
CA ILE A 476 10.56 -6.59 -16.09
C ILE A 476 10.62 -5.23 -15.42
N THR A 477 9.84 -4.27 -15.91
CA THR A 477 9.88 -2.87 -15.44
C THR A 477 8.59 -2.44 -14.77
N GLY A 478 7.51 -3.21 -14.90
CA GLY A 478 6.21 -2.88 -14.34
C GLY A 478 5.60 -3.99 -13.48
N ILE A 479 4.77 -3.59 -12.53
CA ILE A 479 3.86 -4.47 -11.79
C ILE A 479 2.45 -3.91 -11.95
N SER A 480 1.59 -4.66 -12.63
CA SER A 480 0.22 -4.27 -12.92
C SER A 480 -0.65 -4.37 -11.68
N GLN A 481 -1.77 -3.64 -11.68
CA GLN A 481 -2.70 -3.64 -10.56
C GLN A 481 -3.26 -5.03 -10.26
N ASP A 482 -3.52 -5.84 -11.29
CA ASP A 482 -4.03 -7.20 -11.13
C ASP A 482 -3.05 -8.10 -10.37
N ALA A 483 -1.75 -7.82 -10.42
CA ALA A 483 -0.76 -8.55 -9.64
C ALA A 483 -0.97 -8.32 -8.14
N LEU A 484 -1.31 -7.08 -7.74
CA LEU A 484 -1.57 -6.69 -6.35
C LEU A 484 -2.81 -7.38 -5.75
N LYS A 485 -3.72 -7.88 -6.58
CA LYS A 485 -4.91 -8.65 -6.17
C LYS A 485 -4.60 -10.12 -5.86
N THR A 486 -3.37 -10.57 -6.08
CA THR A 486 -3.03 -12.00 -6.05
C THR A 486 -1.82 -12.33 -5.20
N ILE A 487 -1.28 -11.33 -4.49
CA ILE A 487 -0.05 -11.48 -3.72
C ILE A 487 -0.16 -10.74 -2.40
N LYS A 488 0.30 -11.40 -1.33
CA LYS A 488 0.34 -10.81 0.01
C LYS A 488 1.66 -10.10 0.29
N ASN A 489 2.78 -10.71 -0.12
CA ASN A 489 4.11 -10.17 0.09
C ASN A 489 4.72 -9.86 -1.28
N LEU A 490 4.72 -8.59 -1.68
CA LEU A 490 5.22 -8.21 -2.99
C LEU A 490 6.71 -7.88 -2.92
N TYR A 491 7.53 -8.68 -3.58
CA TYR A 491 8.92 -8.34 -3.86
C TYR A 491 8.99 -7.42 -5.09
N VAL A 492 9.70 -6.30 -4.96
CA VAL A 492 9.93 -5.27 -5.98
C VAL A 492 11.39 -5.34 -6.38
N GLY A 493 11.60 -5.81 -7.60
CA GLY A 493 12.91 -6.13 -8.14
C GLY A 493 13.80 -4.94 -8.48
N GLU A 494 15.04 -5.19 -8.89
CA GLU A 494 16.01 -4.14 -9.25
C GLU A 494 15.51 -3.24 -10.40
N PHE A 495 14.88 -3.84 -11.41
CA PHE A 495 14.48 -3.15 -12.63
C PHE A 495 13.06 -2.62 -12.63
N ILE A 496 12.30 -2.82 -11.54
CA ILE A 496 10.94 -2.30 -11.45
C ILE A 496 10.98 -0.78 -11.36
N GLU A 497 10.36 -0.14 -12.35
CA GLU A 497 10.25 1.31 -12.45
C GLU A 497 8.84 1.81 -12.15
N ARG A 498 7.84 0.90 -12.17
CA ARG A 498 6.42 1.24 -12.00
C ARG A 498 5.64 0.16 -11.27
N ILE A 499 4.70 0.58 -10.42
CA ILE A 499 3.73 -0.29 -9.75
C ILE A 499 2.36 0.40 -9.83
N ASP A 500 1.35 -0.26 -10.37
CA ASP A 500 0.03 0.33 -10.63
C ASP A 500 -0.92 0.24 -9.40
N TYR A 501 -0.53 0.87 -8.29
CA TYR A 501 -1.26 0.83 -7.01
C TYR A 501 -2.40 1.84 -6.86
N GLN A 502 -2.73 2.63 -7.89
CA GLN A 502 -3.72 3.72 -7.78
C GLN A 502 -5.15 3.26 -7.44
N GLY A 503 -5.58 2.10 -7.94
CA GLY A 503 -6.84 1.46 -7.53
C GLY A 503 -6.72 0.66 -6.22
N GLY A 504 -5.64 0.86 -5.49
CA GLY A 504 -5.36 0.22 -4.21
C GLY A 504 -4.38 -0.95 -4.31
N THR A 505 -3.88 -1.34 -3.14
CA THR A 505 -2.93 -2.45 -2.96
C THR A 505 -3.62 -3.79 -2.68
N HIS A 506 -4.96 -3.81 -2.67
CA HIS A 506 -5.79 -5.01 -2.60
C HIS A 506 -5.41 -5.98 -1.47
N ASP A 507 -4.74 -7.10 -1.80
CA ASP A 507 -4.38 -8.16 -0.86
C ASP A 507 -2.94 -8.04 -0.33
N VAL A 508 -2.17 -7.06 -0.80
CA VAL A 508 -0.80 -6.82 -0.33
C VAL A 508 -0.82 -6.43 1.16
N GLU A 509 -0.04 -7.17 1.92
CA GLU A 509 0.22 -6.99 3.35
C GLU A 509 1.54 -6.26 3.59
N LYS A 510 2.55 -6.48 2.72
CA LYS A 510 3.84 -5.77 2.75
C LYS A 510 4.54 -5.74 1.39
N PHE A 511 5.37 -4.71 1.21
CA PHE A 511 6.36 -4.60 0.13
C PHE A 511 7.75 -4.99 0.64
N GLU A 512 8.53 -5.65 -0.21
CA GLU A 512 9.96 -5.86 -0.02
C GLU A 512 10.65 -5.31 -1.26
N VAL A 513 11.61 -4.39 -1.11
CA VAL A 513 12.22 -3.73 -2.26
C VAL A 513 13.71 -4.06 -2.31
N SER A 514 14.18 -4.46 -3.49
CA SER A 514 15.60 -4.69 -3.74
C SER A 514 16.44 -3.46 -3.35
N PRO A 515 17.55 -3.63 -2.61
CA PRO A 515 18.48 -2.53 -2.32
C PRO A 515 19.04 -1.85 -3.58
N LYS A 516 19.08 -2.57 -4.72
CA LYS A 516 19.55 -2.05 -6.01
C LYS A 516 18.47 -1.31 -6.81
N ASN A 517 17.19 -1.43 -6.43
CA ASN A 517 16.13 -0.68 -7.09
C ASN A 517 16.39 0.83 -6.98
N LYS A 518 16.27 1.54 -8.10
CA LYS A 518 16.62 2.97 -8.21
C LYS A 518 15.44 3.91 -7.98
N LYS A 519 14.21 3.41 -7.96
CA LYS A 519 12.97 4.18 -7.89
C LYS A 519 12.29 4.08 -6.53
N PHE A 520 12.28 2.89 -5.95
CA PHE A 520 11.52 2.53 -4.78
C PHE A 520 12.41 2.13 -3.62
N ALA A 521 11.88 2.29 -2.42
CA ALA A 521 12.38 1.67 -1.19
C ALA A 521 11.19 1.14 -0.39
N SER A 522 11.46 0.21 0.52
CA SER A 522 10.50 -0.15 1.55
C SER A 522 11.11 -0.01 2.94
N LYS A 523 10.32 0.51 3.86
CA LYS A 523 10.60 0.57 5.29
C LYS A 523 9.38 -0.03 6.01
N ASP A 524 9.62 -1.03 6.84
CA ASP A 524 8.59 -1.77 7.58
C ASP A 524 7.43 -2.32 6.73
N GLY A 525 7.69 -2.67 5.47
CA GLY A 525 6.68 -3.20 4.55
C GLY A 525 5.83 -2.14 3.84
N VAL A 526 6.08 -0.85 4.06
CA VAL A 526 5.44 0.28 3.38
C VAL A 526 6.28 0.74 2.18
N LEU A 527 5.64 1.23 1.11
CA LEU A 527 6.32 1.62 -0.14
C LEU A 527 6.60 3.14 -0.18
N TYR A 528 7.83 3.49 -0.56
CA TYR A 528 8.32 4.86 -0.67
C TYR A 528 9.09 5.08 -1.98
N THR A 529 9.36 6.34 -2.30
CA THR A 529 10.49 6.69 -3.18
C THR A 529 11.80 6.20 -2.59
N LYS A 530 12.81 5.98 -3.45
CA LYS A 530 14.13 5.48 -3.04
C LYS A 530 14.77 6.26 -1.90
N ASP A 531 14.56 7.57 -1.87
CA ASP A 531 15.10 8.51 -0.88
C ASP A 531 14.19 8.73 0.34
N LEU A 532 13.09 7.98 0.45
CA LEU A 532 12.07 8.07 1.51
C LEU A 532 11.34 9.43 1.63
N LYS A 533 11.60 10.37 0.70
CA LYS A 533 10.98 11.70 0.73
C LYS A 533 9.48 11.67 0.44
N THR A 534 9.02 10.68 -0.31
CA THR A 534 7.60 10.50 -0.61
C THR A 534 7.10 9.16 -0.13
N LEU A 535 6.09 9.17 0.75
CA LEU A 535 5.28 7.99 1.04
C LEU A 535 4.36 7.75 -0.15
N LEU A 536 4.52 6.60 -0.80
CA LEU A 536 3.71 6.22 -1.96
C LEU A 536 2.42 5.54 -1.47
N VAL A 537 2.55 4.44 -0.73
CA VAL A 537 1.39 3.70 -0.24
C VAL A 537 1.71 2.79 0.94
N VAL A 538 0.85 2.84 1.96
CA VAL A 538 0.72 1.84 3.02
C VAL A 538 -0.19 0.71 2.50
N PRO A 539 0.22 -0.56 2.60
CA PRO A 539 -0.61 -1.67 2.14
C PRO A 539 -2.00 -1.68 2.79
N LYS A 540 -3.04 -2.00 2.01
CA LYS A 540 -4.42 -2.08 2.48
C LYS A 540 -4.56 -3.13 3.58
N LYS A 541 -3.89 -4.27 3.41
CA LYS A 541 -3.84 -5.37 4.39
C LYS A 541 -2.60 -5.31 5.28
N TYR A 542 -2.02 -4.11 5.47
CA TYR A 542 -0.93 -3.91 6.41
C TYR A 542 -1.30 -4.49 7.78
N LYS A 543 -0.43 -5.36 8.30
CA LYS A 543 -0.71 -6.17 9.50
C LYS A 543 -0.48 -5.42 10.80
N ASN A 544 0.40 -4.42 10.79
CA ASN A 544 0.74 -3.69 12.00
C ASN A 544 -0.38 -2.69 12.31
N LYS A 545 -0.71 -2.59 13.59
CA LYS A 545 -1.67 -1.62 14.14
C LYS A 545 -1.09 -0.21 14.18
N GLU A 546 0.23 -0.11 14.21
CA GLU A 546 0.95 1.16 14.28
C GLU A 546 1.89 1.29 13.09
N PHE A 547 1.97 2.51 12.57
CA PHE A 547 2.86 2.90 11.50
C PHE A 547 3.68 4.11 11.95
N VAL A 548 5.00 4.11 11.70
CA VAL A 548 5.88 5.24 12.02
C VAL A 548 6.34 5.89 10.72
N LEU A 549 5.93 7.13 10.51
CA LEU A 549 6.33 7.92 9.35
C LEU A 549 7.80 8.35 9.49
N PRO A 550 8.68 8.04 8.51
CA PRO A 550 10.09 8.40 8.57
C PRO A 550 10.32 9.91 8.59
N LYS A 551 11.41 10.36 9.24
CA LYS A 551 11.75 11.80 9.31
C LYS A 551 12.08 12.42 7.95
N GLU A 552 12.51 11.61 6.98
CA GLU A 552 12.86 12.05 5.63
C GLU A 552 11.61 12.40 4.80
N THR A 553 10.43 11.90 5.18
CA THR A 553 9.20 12.03 4.40
C THR A 553 8.66 13.46 4.45
N LYS A 554 8.58 14.07 3.27
CA LYS A 554 8.09 15.43 3.01
C LYS A 554 6.72 15.45 2.35
N THR A 555 6.40 14.37 1.63
CA THR A 555 5.21 14.29 0.79
C THR A 555 4.52 12.94 0.99
N ILE A 556 3.19 12.97 1.00
CA ILE A 556 2.34 11.78 0.97
C ILE A 556 1.53 11.87 -0.33
N GLU A 557 1.68 10.88 -1.22
CA GLU A 557 1.24 11.00 -2.62
C GLU A 557 -0.25 11.35 -2.74
N ASP A 558 -1.13 10.56 -2.12
CA ASP A 558 -2.58 10.76 -2.16
C ASP A 558 -3.21 10.85 -0.77
N TRP A 559 -2.50 11.50 0.18
CA TRP A 559 -2.92 11.75 1.57
C TRP A 559 -3.71 10.60 2.22
N LYS A 560 -5.05 10.70 2.23
CA LYS A 560 -5.95 9.71 2.82
C LYS A 560 -5.86 8.35 2.12
N SER A 561 -5.77 8.30 0.79
CA SER A 561 -5.72 7.04 0.04
C SER A 561 -4.41 6.28 0.28
N SER A 562 -3.27 6.98 0.30
CA SER A 562 -1.95 6.38 0.55
C SER A 562 -1.81 5.80 1.96
N LEU A 563 -2.62 6.25 2.92
CA LEU A 563 -2.61 5.77 4.31
C LEU A 563 -3.80 4.84 4.63
N ASN A 564 -4.65 4.52 3.66
CA ASN A 564 -5.92 3.80 3.87
C ASN A 564 -5.73 2.29 4.12
N SER A 565 -5.19 1.95 5.30
CA SER A 565 -5.03 0.58 5.77
C SER A 565 -6.21 0.12 6.64
N ASP A 566 -6.62 -1.14 6.49
CA ASP A 566 -7.80 -1.70 7.17
C ASP A 566 -7.63 -1.88 8.69
N ASN A 567 -6.39 -2.05 9.16
CA ASN A 567 -6.08 -2.41 10.56
C ASN A 567 -5.37 -1.31 11.34
N LEU A 568 -5.08 -0.17 10.70
CA LEU A 568 -4.23 0.86 11.29
C LEU A 568 -4.98 1.62 12.39
N GLU A 569 -4.41 1.60 13.60
CA GLU A 569 -4.92 2.26 14.81
C GLU A 569 -4.18 3.58 15.07
N LYS A 570 -2.88 3.66 14.76
CA LYS A 570 -2.05 4.85 15.00
C LYS A 570 -1.05 5.12 13.88
N VAL A 571 -0.85 6.40 13.58
CA VAL A 571 0.28 6.90 12.81
C VAL A 571 1.15 7.75 13.73
N ASN A 572 2.36 7.27 14.01
CA ASN A 572 3.40 8.01 14.71
C ASN A 572 4.35 8.66 13.69
N VAL A 573 5.14 9.63 14.13
CA VAL A 573 6.13 10.31 13.27
C VAL A 573 7.49 10.26 13.96
N GLU A 574 8.56 9.91 13.23
CA GLU A 574 9.92 9.94 13.77
C GLU A 574 10.33 11.37 14.14
N PRO A 575 11.01 11.58 15.30
CA PRO A 575 11.57 12.89 15.65
C PRO A 575 12.47 13.48 14.56
N GLY A 576 12.29 14.76 14.27
CA GLY A 576 12.98 15.49 13.23
C GLY A 576 12.27 15.51 11.88
N ASN A 577 11.00 15.10 11.82
CA ASN A 577 10.18 15.31 10.63
C ASN A 577 9.69 16.77 10.60
N TYR A 578 10.14 17.53 9.62
CA TYR A 578 9.82 18.95 9.52
C TYR A 578 8.40 19.25 9.01
N TRP A 579 7.71 18.28 8.42
CA TRP A 579 6.42 18.46 7.74
C TRP A 579 5.24 17.89 8.50
N TYR A 580 5.45 16.85 9.30
CA TYR A 580 4.37 16.10 9.95
C TYR A 580 4.63 15.89 11.44
N ALA A 581 3.55 15.78 12.20
CA ALA A 581 3.58 15.41 13.61
C ALA A 581 2.43 14.45 13.92
N SER A 582 2.55 13.72 15.03
CA SER A 582 1.49 12.84 15.53
C SER A 582 0.97 13.35 16.87
N TYR A 583 -0.35 13.30 17.05
CA TYR A 583 -1.01 13.56 18.33
C TYR A 583 -2.09 12.50 18.55
N GLY A 584 -1.90 11.64 19.55
CA GLY A 584 -2.82 10.52 19.82
C GLY A 584 -2.93 9.48 18.70
N GLY A 585 -1.90 9.36 17.86
CA GLY A 585 -1.93 8.49 16.68
C GLY A 585 -2.65 9.07 15.46
N ILE A 586 -3.17 10.30 15.55
CA ILE A 586 -3.70 11.06 14.41
C ILE A 586 -2.52 11.82 13.76
N LEU A 587 -2.45 11.80 12.43
CA LEU A 587 -1.42 12.49 11.68
C LEU A 587 -1.82 13.94 11.39
N TYR A 588 -0.93 14.88 11.71
CA TYR A 588 -1.09 16.32 11.51
C TYR A 588 0.05 16.87 10.64
N ASN A 589 -0.11 18.11 10.19
CA ASN A 589 1.06 18.93 9.85
C ASN A 589 1.91 19.18 11.10
N ASN A 590 3.20 19.48 10.91
CA ASN A 590 4.16 19.57 12.03
C ASN A 590 3.72 20.55 13.13
N ASN A 591 3.14 21.69 12.76
CA ASN A 591 2.66 22.69 13.73
C ASN A 591 1.31 22.34 14.39
N LEU A 592 0.76 21.14 14.16
CA LEU A 592 -0.50 20.63 14.74
C LEU A 592 -1.75 21.50 14.45
N THR A 593 -1.74 22.30 13.38
CA THR A 593 -2.87 23.17 13.01
C THR A 593 -3.86 22.51 12.04
N SER A 594 -3.52 21.38 11.43
CA SER A 594 -4.38 20.67 10.46
C SER A 594 -4.19 19.17 10.53
N ILE A 595 -5.30 18.42 10.58
CA ILE A 595 -5.31 16.96 10.46
C ILE A 595 -5.06 16.57 8.99
N ILE A 596 -4.11 15.65 8.79
CA ILE A 596 -3.82 15.04 7.50
C ILE A 596 -4.58 13.71 7.36
N TYR A 597 -4.57 12.88 8.42
CA TYR A 597 -5.17 11.55 8.39
C TYR A 597 -5.57 11.05 9.78
N VAL A 598 -6.75 10.44 9.86
CA VAL A 598 -7.26 9.72 11.05
C VAL A 598 -7.29 8.22 10.73
N PRO A 599 -6.59 7.37 11.48
CA PRO A 599 -6.59 5.93 11.26
C PRO A 599 -7.99 5.30 11.34
N LYS A 600 -8.26 4.34 10.45
CA LYS A 600 -9.57 3.67 10.35
C LYS A 600 -9.95 2.90 11.61
N LYS A 601 -8.95 2.35 12.32
CA LYS A 601 -9.12 1.63 13.60
C LYS A 601 -8.65 2.44 14.80
N ILE A 602 -8.62 3.78 14.69
CA ILE A 602 -8.28 4.65 15.82
C ILE A 602 -9.12 4.31 17.06
N HIS A 603 -8.56 4.47 18.25
CA HIS A 603 -9.27 4.23 19.50
C HIS A 603 -10.67 4.91 19.53
N PRO A 604 -11.72 4.29 20.09
CA PRO A 604 -13.09 4.83 20.00
C PRO A 604 -13.31 6.19 20.67
N VAL A 605 -12.51 6.53 21.68
CA VAL A 605 -12.52 7.82 22.37
C VAL A 605 -11.34 8.64 21.88
N VAL A 606 -11.60 9.78 21.25
CA VAL A 606 -10.55 10.64 20.67
C VAL A 606 -10.71 12.09 21.10
N THR A 607 -9.59 12.80 21.14
CA THR A 607 -9.53 14.26 21.17
C THR A 607 -8.61 14.77 20.06
N ILE A 608 -8.60 16.08 19.84
CA ILE A 608 -7.72 16.77 18.89
C ILE A 608 -6.75 17.70 19.61
N TYR A 609 -5.70 18.13 18.91
CA TYR A 609 -4.82 19.14 19.46
C TYR A 609 -5.56 20.49 19.60
N SER A 610 -5.38 21.18 20.73
CA SER A 610 -6.17 22.36 21.09
C SER A 610 -5.95 23.58 20.17
N LYS A 611 -4.86 23.61 19.41
CA LYS A 611 -4.55 24.69 18.45
C LYS A 611 -4.91 24.35 17.01
N ILE A 612 -5.60 23.23 16.77
CA ILE A 612 -6.07 22.90 15.43
C ILE A 612 -7.02 23.98 14.92
N ILE A 613 -6.99 24.24 13.61
CA ILE A 613 -8.04 24.95 12.90
C ILE A 613 -8.99 23.87 12.34
N PRO A 614 -10.19 23.66 12.94
CA PRO A 614 -11.13 22.65 12.45
C PRO A 614 -11.47 22.89 10.98
N LYS A 615 -11.52 21.82 10.18
CA LYS A 615 -11.86 21.87 8.76
C LYS A 615 -12.93 20.84 8.42
N GLU A 616 -13.68 21.09 7.34
CA GLU A 616 -14.63 20.12 6.81
C GLU A 616 -13.95 18.76 6.60
N ASN A 617 -14.65 17.70 6.97
CA ASN A 617 -14.26 16.31 6.81
C ASN A 617 -12.96 15.84 7.51
N ASN A 618 -12.57 16.48 8.61
CA ASN A 618 -11.46 15.99 9.45
C ASN A 618 -11.71 14.59 10.01
N PHE A 619 -12.95 14.29 10.41
CA PHE A 619 -13.31 13.00 11.02
C PHE A 619 -14.16 12.08 10.15
N SER A 620 -14.52 12.50 8.94
CA SER A 620 -15.59 11.83 8.20
C SER A 620 -15.34 10.38 7.88
N PHE A 621 -16.42 9.60 7.84
CA PHE A 621 -16.42 8.20 7.43
C PHE A 621 -15.56 7.30 8.34
N ASN A 622 -15.47 7.64 9.62
CA ASN A 622 -14.80 6.81 10.61
C ASN A 622 -15.82 6.01 11.43
N ASP A 623 -15.80 4.69 11.25
CA ASP A 623 -16.74 3.80 11.91
C ASP A 623 -16.27 3.36 13.31
N ASN A 624 -15.05 3.69 13.74
CA ASN A 624 -14.52 3.23 15.03
C ASN A 624 -14.73 4.24 16.16
N ILE A 625 -14.91 5.52 15.83
CA ILE A 625 -15.10 6.59 16.81
C ILE A 625 -16.49 6.53 17.43
N SER A 626 -16.54 6.39 18.76
CA SER A 626 -17.75 6.46 19.57
C SER A 626 -17.84 7.75 20.39
N GLU A 627 -16.72 8.40 20.66
CA GLU A 627 -16.67 9.62 21.47
C GLU A 627 -15.63 10.59 20.95
N ILE A 628 -16.03 11.86 20.81
CA ILE A 628 -15.15 12.95 20.42
C ILE A 628 -15.16 14.03 21.50
N ILE A 629 -13.98 14.36 21.99
CA ILE A 629 -13.76 15.40 22.98
C ILE A 629 -13.14 16.60 22.27
N ILE A 630 -13.92 17.67 22.13
CA ILE A 630 -13.44 18.94 21.59
C ILE A 630 -12.72 19.70 22.72
N PRO A 631 -11.40 19.95 22.59
CA PRO A 631 -10.60 20.52 23.67
C PRO A 631 -10.88 22.01 23.85
N GLU A 632 -10.57 22.52 25.05
CA GLU A 632 -10.54 23.96 25.33
C GLU A 632 -9.58 24.70 24.37
N GLY A 633 -9.97 25.90 23.98
CA GLY A 633 -9.29 26.73 22.97
C GLY A 633 -9.96 26.72 21.60
N ILE A 634 -10.79 25.71 21.30
CA ILE A 634 -11.59 25.67 20.07
C ILE A 634 -12.79 26.60 20.19
N LYS A 635 -12.95 27.46 19.19
CA LYS A 635 -14.01 28.48 19.13
C LYS A 635 -15.15 28.14 18.19
N GLU A 636 -14.88 27.40 17.12
CA GLU A 636 -15.86 27.16 16.05
C GLU A 636 -15.79 25.72 15.55
N ILE A 637 -16.95 25.13 15.24
CA ILE A 637 -17.06 23.83 14.55
C ILE A 637 -17.68 24.06 13.16
N PRO A 638 -16.94 23.85 12.06
CA PRO A 638 -17.41 24.14 10.71
C PRO A 638 -18.35 23.07 10.15
N ALA A 639 -18.96 23.36 9.00
CA ALA A 639 -19.77 22.41 8.25
C ALA A 639 -19.01 21.11 7.98
N GLY A 640 -19.69 19.97 8.15
CA GLY A 640 -19.17 18.64 7.85
C GLY A 640 -17.93 18.22 8.68
N PHE A 641 -17.65 18.87 9.81
CA PHE A 641 -16.54 18.50 10.68
C PHE A 641 -16.64 17.04 11.16
N LEU A 642 -17.83 16.63 11.60
CA LEU A 642 -18.19 15.28 12.02
C LEU A 642 -19.22 14.68 11.05
N ASN A 643 -18.82 14.39 9.81
CA ASN A 643 -19.74 13.89 8.79
C ASN A 643 -19.72 12.35 8.73
N TYR A 644 -20.88 11.69 8.77
CA TYR A 644 -21.01 10.23 8.69
C TYR A 644 -20.10 9.47 9.69
N LEU A 645 -20.50 9.49 10.97
CA LEU A 645 -19.86 8.71 12.05
C LEU A 645 -20.90 7.72 12.63
N PRO A 646 -21.04 6.52 12.05
CA PRO A 646 -22.18 5.65 12.34
C PRO A 646 -22.23 5.11 13.77
N ASN A 647 -21.10 5.11 14.48
CA ASN A 647 -20.97 4.59 15.85
C ASN A 647 -20.77 5.69 16.91
N LEU A 648 -20.88 6.97 16.53
CA LEU A 648 -20.78 8.09 17.46
C LEU A 648 -21.90 8.05 18.50
N LYS A 649 -21.52 8.18 19.77
CA LYS A 649 -22.42 8.16 20.94
C LYS A 649 -22.32 9.41 21.79
N LEU A 650 -21.15 10.05 21.84
CA LEU A 650 -20.92 11.20 22.70
C LEU A 650 -20.01 12.24 22.01
N VAL A 651 -20.40 13.51 22.11
CA VAL A 651 -19.55 14.65 21.77
C VAL A 651 -19.44 15.53 23.00
N GLN A 652 -18.22 15.77 23.48
CA GLN A 652 -17.97 16.72 24.58
C GLN A 652 -17.53 18.06 24.00
N LEU A 653 -18.22 19.14 24.37
CA LEU A 653 -17.94 20.50 23.90
C LEU A 653 -17.27 21.34 25.00
N PRO A 654 -16.26 22.16 24.65
CA PRO A 654 -15.52 22.97 25.60
C PRO A 654 -16.30 24.25 25.98
N SER A 655 -15.86 24.90 27.05
CA SER A 655 -16.40 26.19 27.48
C SER A 655 -16.05 27.32 26.51
N THR A 656 -14.91 27.23 25.81
CA THR A 656 -14.46 28.22 24.83
C THR A 656 -15.23 28.23 23.51
N LEU A 657 -16.13 27.27 23.27
CA LEU A 657 -16.84 27.17 22.00
C LEU A 657 -17.85 28.32 21.85
N GLU A 658 -17.78 29.03 20.72
CA GLU A 658 -18.60 30.20 20.42
C GLU A 658 -19.67 29.89 19.36
N SER A 659 -19.38 29.01 18.39
CA SER A 659 -20.31 28.68 17.29
C SER A 659 -20.19 27.24 16.77
N ILE A 660 -21.30 26.74 16.21
CA ILE A 660 -21.39 25.46 15.53
C ILE A 660 -22.16 25.69 14.22
N ASP A 661 -21.61 25.22 13.10
CA ASP A 661 -22.29 25.24 11.82
C ASP A 661 -23.49 24.28 11.80
N ILE A 662 -24.58 24.66 11.11
CA ILE A 662 -25.80 23.86 11.01
C ILE A 662 -25.56 22.44 10.45
N ASN A 663 -24.53 22.30 9.60
CA ASN A 663 -24.13 21.04 8.97
C ASN A 663 -22.91 20.38 9.64
N ALA A 664 -22.50 20.82 10.82
CA ALA A 664 -21.35 20.25 11.53
C ALA A 664 -21.45 18.73 11.74
N PHE A 665 -22.66 18.22 11.98
CA PHE A 665 -22.98 16.81 12.23
C PHE A 665 -23.79 16.19 11.07
N ARG A 666 -23.43 16.50 9.83
CA ARG A 666 -24.10 15.98 8.62
C ARG A 666 -24.06 14.45 8.59
N ASP A 667 -25.14 13.83 8.11
CA ASP A 667 -25.30 12.37 7.96
C ASP A 667 -25.05 11.56 9.25
N ILE A 668 -25.32 12.16 10.42
CA ILE A 668 -25.36 11.49 11.71
C ILE A 668 -26.79 11.50 12.25
N ASP A 669 -27.25 10.36 12.75
CA ASP A 669 -28.54 10.25 13.43
C ASP A 669 -28.47 10.93 14.80
N ARG A 670 -29.09 12.11 14.92
CA ARG A 670 -29.11 12.93 16.14
C ARG A 670 -29.69 12.22 17.36
N ASN A 671 -30.47 11.15 17.17
CA ASN A 671 -31.03 10.37 18.27
C ASN A 671 -30.05 9.32 18.83
N LYS A 672 -28.96 9.03 18.13
CA LYS A 672 -27.98 8.00 18.50
C LYS A 672 -26.80 8.52 19.29
N PHE A 673 -26.64 9.84 19.40
CA PHE A 673 -25.57 10.44 20.18
C PHE A 673 -26.07 11.55 21.11
N LYS A 674 -25.26 11.83 22.13
CA LYS A 674 -25.47 12.91 23.10
C LYS A 674 -24.38 13.95 22.98
N ILE A 675 -24.71 15.17 23.38
CA ILE A 675 -23.76 16.27 23.50
C ILE A 675 -23.62 16.59 24.98
N LYS A 676 -22.41 16.46 25.51
CA LYS A 676 -22.06 16.87 26.86
C LYS A 676 -21.43 18.25 26.84
N LEU A 677 -21.97 19.14 27.65
CA LEU A 677 -21.48 20.52 27.76
C LEU A 677 -20.44 20.65 28.87
N ALA A 678 -19.48 21.54 28.67
CA ALA A 678 -18.62 21.99 29.76
C ALA A 678 -19.39 22.93 30.71
N ASN A 679 -18.88 23.09 31.92
CA ASN A 679 -19.35 24.15 32.79
C ASN A 679 -19.17 25.51 32.09
N GLN A 680 -20.17 26.39 32.20
CA GLN A 680 -20.16 27.74 31.61
C GLN A 680 -20.09 27.78 30.07
N THR A 681 -20.60 26.76 29.36
CA THR A 681 -20.74 26.82 27.90
C THR A 681 -21.51 28.06 27.43
N ASN A 682 -21.07 28.64 26.32
CA ASN A 682 -21.67 29.81 25.70
C ASN A 682 -23.17 29.64 25.42
N ASN A 683 -23.99 30.61 25.84
CA ASN A 683 -25.44 30.60 25.64
C ASN A 683 -25.87 30.48 24.17
N ASN A 684 -25.08 31.00 23.22
CA ASN A 684 -25.37 30.86 21.80
C ASN A 684 -25.22 29.42 21.32
N VAL A 685 -24.22 28.69 21.83
CA VAL A 685 -24.04 27.26 21.56
C VAL A 685 -25.19 26.46 22.16
N ILE A 686 -25.53 26.72 23.42
CA ILE A 686 -26.67 26.06 24.08
C ILE A 686 -27.96 26.28 23.27
N LYS A 687 -28.25 27.53 22.93
CA LYS A 687 -29.43 27.89 22.14
C LYS A 687 -29.44 27.20 20.77
N PHE A 688 -28.32 27.20 20.06
CA PHE A 688 -28.19 26.50 18.78
C PHE A 688 -28.54 25.00 18.92
N LEU A 689 -28.04 24.36 19.98
CA LEU A 689 -28.28 22.93 20.21
C LEU A 689 -29.74 22.64 20.57
N GLU A 690 -30.36 23.49 21.39
CA GLU A 690 -31.78 23.41 21.77
C GLU A 690 -32.69 23.66 20.56
N ASP A 691 -32.45 24.72 19.78
CA ASP A 691 -33.21 25.07 18.57
C ASP A 691 -33.16 23.93 17.52
N ASN A 692 -32.05 23.19 17.48
CA ASN A 692 -31.83 22.05 16.58
C ASN A 692 -32.17 20.68 17.19
N LYS A 693 -32.74 20.66 18.41
CA LYS A 693 -33.23 19.46 19.12
C LYS A 693 -32.16 18.38 19.34
N TYR A 694 -30.94 18.78 19.65
CA TYR A 694 -29.91 17.83 20.06
C TYR A 694 -30.17 17.29 21.48
N ASN A 695 -29.73 16.07 21.77
CA ASN A 695 -29.79 15.48 23.10
C ASN A 695 -28.62 16.00 23.96
N ILE A 696 -28.90 16.88 24.92
CA ILE A 696 -27.89 17.59 25.71
C ILE A 696 -27.81 17.03 27.13
N GLU A 697 -26.60 16.71 27.57
CA GLU A 697 -26.22 16.44 28.97
C GLU A 697 -25.48 17.66 29.50
N LYS A 698 -26.04 18.31 30.53
CA LYS A 698 -25.46 19.51 31.16
C LYS A 698 -24.48 19.14 32.26
#